data_AF-A0A950UVX9-F1
#
_entry.id   AF-A0A950UVX9-F1
#
_cell.length_a   1.000
_cell.length_b   1.000
_cell.length_c   1.000
_cell.angle_alpha   90.00
_cell.angle_beta   90.00
_cell.angle_gamma   90.00
#
_symmetry.space_group_name_H-M   'P 1'
#
loop_
_entity.id
_entity.type
_entity.pdbx_description
1 polymer ?
#
loop_
_entity_poly.entity_id
_entity_poly.type
_entity_poly.pdbx_seq_one_letter_code
_entity_poly.pdbx_strand_id
1 'polypeptide(L)'
;MIWRGVPFAMCVLLLFGMATSNALPQSESSEIQIVVVDTTTKHPLELARVLLDGPVITSEVTAKDGKVTFTDVPDGIYRARIVLRGYQNLTSASFEVLNGRAVTVTFALAPDTNGLKVIGQVTAHASATISTNSIDQNSPQRRLSTDLADALNKMSGVSVSTSSDDSNATQTISLEGHDPTQTQLTLDGIPLNAPGSAGNLSAFATDLFQGAAVHTGPTLGGLGGSVNFSTLQPTLSWISQMQLSVGSNGRYNYSVAETGSVGKLGIAVQTVNRLYPSLVDGELYQDASGLDYVHDGDSTISGNLFSGRYEFGDSNSLNAMFMNSNRTTDVVCLRYNGYPQSTLPCGYGPNNTDTSNVQLYSLIDNALIGATQLQASVFSLDASTLLNELARYVNGVASPIGYASTAKSRGYVVNATLPAKQRHTISLQAYGTSSQFSTTPLVAQAVPFYNGTETTQYSVLQATDTIHSNDKLTLSGSAGLSTATGTNGVTELGSVAATWRPTARDNYSASFSLGGAAATQGRLQVLSDPASLRFDCVGRVAYGNAPGQQPQKSSSSSARLSYTHYFHGGNVSLTLYRQQQNGVLLPVYVNGVVLNQLGQLPSGYLTQVAQLYNSPAGCSTPPGTPFTAQQLYFNTPIANVQRLYQGASLSGYFTLGNLVVQPYYNLTGAQADSSSYLFANPWSITISGQQLPNVPLIKSGIVLDYKAPHSILEWLADAQHVGANNPNNLPPYTTFDAGVTAQLTRGTLTLAASNITNAYSGIFASPANAVPFTTAGGFTIANIARPLTPRTYSATYSVRFGQGTTSQTASAFRPRGTGGGEGLFGSPGSSNSGSSSGGGGGLRSLFTPIPLTPPSDPFALAGSSALCTAENGAKARQLSGELDAVRPRIESARTAAGYPATIAMPALADATLTYHGLGNTYALSITPKGSGMLRAVASCMALHIARSDDVTQRKLFAPSSSLFFVPQITFMPAVGLYVVARAPQAGQEMFRVYKLPTTPPAQPFALRAGQSCTGDARSLATQALNDLRNHFTGGSVSASWTITAHTAKSGTWYELDPGDPSVIPALLVCSRIAATTGDELAQHGFAGKPVPELNYAPSLGLYLIRPNNRGFGGGASPAPSPPPRL
;
A
#
# COMPACT_ATOMS: atom_id res chain seq x y z
N MET A 1 -5.43 15.65 48.84
CA MET A 1 -4.50 16.03 49.93
C MET A 1 -3.38 14.98 49.96
N ILE A 2 -2.12 15.44 50.05
CA ILE A 2 -0.85 14.68 49.94
C ILE A 2 -0.46 14.25 48.51
N TRP A 3 0.11 15.21 47.77
CA TRP A 3 1.02 14.98 46.65
C TRP A 3 2.46 15.00 47.19
N ARG A 4 3.19 13.90 47.04
CA ARG A 4 4.65 13.74 47.16
C ARG A 4 5.02 12.58 46.24
N GLY A 5 5.95 12.61 45.30
CA GLY A 5 6.86 13.61 44.77
C GLY A 5 7.70 12.87 43.72
N VAL A 6 7.80 13.41 42.49
CA VAL A 6 8.78 12.98 41.49
C VAL A 6 9.24 14.23 40.74
N PRO A 7 10.46 14.74 41.00
CA PRO A 7 11.11 15.68 40.10
C PRO A 7 12.05 14.90 39.18
N PHE A 8 11.91 15.03 37.87
CA PHE A 8 13.07 14.84 36.98
C PHE A 8 13.13 15.98 35.98
N ALA A 9 14.28 16.63 36.03
CA ALA A 9 14.50 18.00 35.65
C ALA A 9 14.72 18.16 34.14
N MET A 10 14.14 19.25 33.66
CA MET A 10 14.33 19.85 32.36
C MET A 10 15.47 20.87 32.46
N CYS A 11 16.35 20.89 31.45
CA CYS A 11 17.43 21.86 31.16
C CYS A 11 18.70 21.85 32.04
N VAL A 12 19.86 21.66 31.40
CA VAL A 12 20.82 22.73 31.02
C VAL A 12 22.11 22.13 30.42
N LEU A 13 22.40 22.56 29.19
CA LEU A 13 23.68 22.85 28.50
C LEU A 13 25.00 22.13 28.83
N LEU A 14 25.74 21.84 27.74
CA LEU A 14 27.12 22.24 27.36
C LEU A 14 27.57 21.20 26.28
N LEU A 15 28.30 21.45 25.19
CA LEU A 15 28.96 22.57 24.54
C LEU A 15 29.51 21.97 23.23
N PHE A 16 29.21 22.53 22.06
CA PHE A 16 30.17 22.53 20.95
C PHE A 16 29.92 23.77 20.12
N GLY A 17 30.81 24.75 20.26
CA GLY A 17 30.97 25.81 19.28
C GLY A 17 31.63 25.22 18.04
N MET A 18 30.92 25.20 16.92
CA MET A 18 31.53 25.00 15.61
C MET A 18 30.90 25.96 14.59
N ALA A 19 31.79 26.46 13.74
CA ALA A 19 31.58 27.50 12.76
C ALA A 19 30.39 27.22 11.84
N THR A 20 29.63 28.28 11.55
CA THR A 20 28.52 28.28 10.62
C THR A 20 29.01 28.17 9.18
N SER A 21 29.01 26.96 8.62
CA SER A 21 28.92 26.75 7.19
C SER A 21 27.46 26.52 6.81
N ASN A 22 26.94 27.33 5.89
CA ASN A 22 25.59 27.20 5.35
C ASN A 22 25.43 25.82 4.70
N ALA A 23 24.76 24.90 5.40
CA ALA A 23 24.35 23.61 4.86
C ALA A 23 22.88 23.69 4.44
N LEU A 24 22.56 23.07 3.30
CA LEU A 24 21.21 22.97 2.77
C LEU A 24 20.37 22.01 3.63
N PRO A 25 19.14 22.37 4.05
CA PRO A 25 18.26 21.48 4.80
C PRO A 25 17.81 20.27 3.95
N GLN A 26 17.59 19.11 4.59
CA GLN A 26 17.07 17.88 3.98
C GLN A 26 15.87 17.33 4.79
N SER A 27 14.67 17.58 4.29
CA SER A 27 13.58 16.60 4.15
C SER A 27 12.65 17.21 3.10
N GLU A 28 12.25 16.39 2.13
CA GLU A 28 11.97 16.88 0.78
C GLU A 28 10.47 17.08 0.49
N SER A 29 9.79 18.01 1.17
CA SER A 29 8.52 18.52 0.61
C SER A 29 8.82 19.53 -0.51
N SER A 30 8.14 19.36 -1.65
CA SER A 30 8.34 20.21 -2.82
C SER A 30 7.67 21.57 -2.62
N GLU A 31 8.33 22.62 -3.11
CA GLU A 31 7.86 24.01 -3.01
C GLU A 31 7.67 24.59 -4.41
N ILE A 32 6.63 25.39 -4.62
CA ILE A 32 6.49 26.20 -5.83
C ILE A 32 6.46 27.67 -5.41
N GLN A 33 7.49 28.42 -5.78
CA GLN A 33 7.52 29.87 -5.63
C GLN A 33 7.14 30.51 -6.96
N ILE A 34 6.16 31.40 -6.93
CA ILE A 34 5.75 32.16 -8.11
C ILE A 34 6.03 33.64 -7.86
N VAL A 35 6.77 34.25 -8.78
CA VAL A 35 7.12 35.67 -8.76
C VAL A 35 6.41 36.37 -9.91
N VAL A 36 5.68 37.44 -9.63
CA VAL A 36 4.90 38.20 -10.61
C VAL A 36 5.40 39.64 -10.64
N VAL A 37 5.84 40.08 -11.82
CA VAL A 37 6.35 41.43 -12.07
C VAL A 37 5.65 42.08 -13.26
N ASP A 38 5.69 43.40 -13.36
CA ASP A 38 5.24 44.14 -14.54
C ASP A 38 6.25 43.99 -15.69
N THR A 39 5.78 43.74 -16.91
CA THR A 39 6.66 43.54 -18.08
C THR A 39 7.56 44.74 -18.39
N THR A 40 7.07 45.95 -18.16
CA THR A 40 7.70 47.21 -18.56
C THR A 40 8.59 47.76 -17.46
N THR A 41 8.04 47.88 -16.26
CA THR A 41 8.72 48.50 -15.11
C THR A 41 9.58 47.53 -14.31
N LYS A 42 9.35 46.21 -14.49
CA LYS A 42 9.94 45.13 -13.67
C LYS A 42 9.63 45.25 -12.18
N HIS A 43 8.72 46.13 -11.79
CA HIS A 43 8.27 46.22 -10.40
C HIS A 43 7.43 44.99 -10.05
N PRO A 44 7.53 44.49 -8.80
CA PRO A 44 6.68 43.42 -8.31
C PRO A 44 5.21 43.84 -8.32
N LEU A 45 4.33 42.91 -8.69
CA LEU A 45 2.89 43.14 -8.74
C LEU A 45 2.23 42.52 -7.51
N GLU A 46 1.73 43.37 -6.61
CA GLU A 46 0.93 42.97 -5.45
C GLU A 46 -0.49 42.56 -5.88
N LEU A 47 -1.11 41.63 -5.15
CA LEU A 47 -2.49 41.16 -5.35
C LEU A 47 -2.75 40.51 -6.72
N ALA A 48 -1.70 40.09 -7.43
CA ALA A 48 -1.83 39.22 -8.58
C ALA A 48 -2.27 37.84 -8.08
N ARG A 49 -3.41 37.37 -8.58
CA ARG A 49 -3.93 36.06 -8.21
C ARG A 49 -3.19 34.99 -8.99
N VAL A 50 -2.65 34.02 -8.29
CA VAL A 50 -1.96 32.87 -8.84
C VAL A 50 -2.80 31.62 -8.58
N LEU A 51 -3.29 31.03 -9.66
CA LEU A 51 -4.01 29.77 -9.67
C LEU A 51 -3.03 28.67 -10.06
N LEU A 52 -2.88 27.66 -9.21
CA LEU A 52 -2.04 26.51 -9.46
C LEU A 52 -2.93 25.31 -9.82
N ASP A 53 -2.68 24.71 -10.97
CA ASP A 53 -3.38 23.53 -11.50
C ASP A 53 -2.41 22.35 -11.64
N GLY A 54 -2.70 21.25 -10.97
CA GLY A 54 -1.87 20.04 -10.95
C GLY A 54 -2.52 18.93 -10.11
N PRO A 55 -1.73 17.97 -9.59
CA PRO A 55 -2.20 16.98 -8.60
C PRO A 55 -3.00 17.58 -7.44
N VAL A 56 -2.61 18.79 -7.02
CA VAL A 56 -3.38 19.62 -6.10
C VAL A 56 -3.72 20.92 -6.81
N ILE A 57 -4.97 21.34 -6.63
CA ILE A 57 -5.48 22.62 -7.08
C ILE A 57 -5.48 23.58 -5.89
N THR A 58 -4.87 24.74 -6.06
CA THR A 58 -4.85 25.78 -5.03
C THR A 58 -4.72 27.17 -5.65
N SER A 59 -5.03 28.20 -4.88
CA SER A 59 -4.89 29.59 -5.32
C SER A 59 -4.42 30.48 -4.19
N GLU A 60 -3.56 31.42 -4.51
CA GLU A 60 -3.09 32.44 -3.57
C GLU A 60 -2.91 33.79 -4.28
N VAL A 61 -2.66 34.85 -3.51
CA VAL A 61 -2.39 36.20 -4.04
C VAL A 61 -0.97 36.63 -3.72
N THR A 62 -0.33 37.34 -4.66
CA THR A 62 1.03 37.85 -4.45
C THR A 62 1.07 38.93 -3.36
N ALA A 63 2.11 38.88 -2.54
CA ALA A 63 2.40 39.92 -1.56
C ALA A 63 3.02 41.15 -2.22
N LYS A 64 3.40 42.16 -1.42
CA LYS A 64 3.99 43.43 -1.89
C LYS A 64 5.29 43.25 -2.67
N ASP A 65 5.99 42.15 -2.43
CA ASP A 65 7.20 41.76 -3.16
C ASP A 65 6.91 40.99 -4.46
N GLY A 66 5.62 40.84 -4.82
CA GLY A 66 5.17 40.16 -6.03
C GLY A 66 5.27 38.65 -5.94
N LYS A 67 5.50 38.08 -4.75
CA LYS A 67 5.74 36.64 -4.59
C LYS A 67 4.57 35.92 -3.94
N VAL A 68 4.45 34.65 -4.29
CA VAL A 68 3.60 33.66 -3.63
C VAL A 68 4.36 32.34 -3.52
N THR A 69 4.15 31.60 -2.44
CA THR A 69 4.84 30.33 -2.19
C THR A 69 3.82 29.28 -1.81
N PHE A 70 3.82 28.17 -2.54
CA PHE A 70 3.05 26.96 -2.25
C PHE A 70 4.01 25.93 -1.65
N THR A 71 3.73 25.47 -0.43
CA THR A 71 4.51 24.45 0.27
C THR A 71 3.77 23.11 0.28
N ASP A 72 4.49 22.01 0.50
CA ASP A 72 3.93 20.65 0.59
C ASP A 72 3.17 20.24 -0.69
N VAL A 73 3.72 20.63 -1.84
CA VAL A 73 3.13 20.36 -3.14
C VAL A 73 3.51 18.95 -3.59
N PRO A 74 2.56 18.06 -3.96
CA PRO A 74 2.90 16.73 -4.44
C PRO A 74 3.70 16.73 -5.75
N ASP A 75 4.34 15.61 -6.05
CA ASP A 75 5.01 15.42 -7.32
C ASP A 75 4.01 15.37 -8.47
N GLY A 76 4.35 16.00 -9.59
CA GLY A 76 3.56 15.93 -10.81
C GLY A 76 3.70 17.14 -11.72
N ILE A 77 2.76 17.24 -12.65
CA ILE A 77 2.72 18.29 -13.66
C ILE A 77 1.85 19.44 -13.16
N TYR A 78 2.43 20.64 -13.14
CA TYR A 78 1.77 21.86 -12.70
C TYR A 78 1.68 22.91 -13.80
N ARG A 79 0.65 23.75 -13.73
CA ARG A 79 0.52 25.00 -14.46
C ARG A 79 0.15 26.11 -13.50
N ALA A 80 0.69 27.29 -13.74
CA ALA A 80 0.32 28.49 -13.02
C ALA A 80 -0.43 29.43 -13.96
N ARG A 81 -1.55 29.97 -13.49
CA ARG A 81 -2.25 31.06 -14.16
C ARG A 81 -2.29 32.29 -13.27
N ILE A 82 -1.96 33.42 -13.86
CA ILE A 82 -1.82 34.68 -13.16
C ILE A 82 -2.87 35.64 -13.70
N VAL A 83 -3.67 36.19 -12.79
CA VAL A 83 -4.79 37.08 -13.07
C VAL A 83 -4.63 38.32 -12.20
N LEU A 84 -4.56 39.50 -12.83
CA LEU A 84 -4.55 40.78 -12.14
C LEU A 84 -5.41 41.78 -12.92
N ARG A 85 -6.28 42.52 -12.22
CA ARG A 85 -7.15 43.52 -12.87
C ARG A 85 -6.30 44.62 -13.54
N GLY A 86 -6.59 44.91 -14.80
CA GLY A 86 -5.84 45.90 -15.60
C GLY A 86 -4.60 45.32 -16.29
N TYR A 87 -4.36 44.02 -16.15
CA TYR A 87 -3.30 43.27 -16.82
C TYR A 87 -3.90 42.13 -17.64
N GLN A 88 -3.17 41.69 -18.66
CA GLN A 88 -3.54 40.51 -19.43
C GLN A 88 -3.34 39.24 -18.61
N ASN A 89 -4.32 38.34 -18.64
CA ASN A 89 -4.22 37.05 -17.97
C ASN A 89 -3.13 36.19 -18.64
N LEU A 90 -2.26 35.58 -17.83
CA LEU A 90 -1.16 34.76 -18.32
C LEU A 90 -1.28 33.33 -17.78
N THR A 91 -1.26 32.33 -18.66
CA THR A 91 -1.16 30.91 -18.29
C THR A 91 0.22 30.39 -18.66
N SER A 92 0.89 29.70 -17.75
CA SER A 92 2.19 29.08 -17.99
C SER A 92 2.09 27.86 -18.91
N ALA A 93 3.23 27.51 -19.50
CA ALA A 93 3.44 26.13 -19.96
C ALA A 93 3.43 25.19 -18.75
N SER A 94 3.15 23.91 -19.00
CA SER A 94 3.25 22.86 -17.98
C SER A 94 4.70 22.73 -17.52
N PHE A 95 4.91 22.65 -16.22
CA PHE A 95 6.21 22.43 -15.60
C PHE A 95 6.12 21.28 -14.60
N GLU A 96 7.22 20.57 -14.43
CA GLU A 96 7.29 19.39 -13.57
C GLU A 96 7.85 19.75 -12.21
N VAL A 97 7.19 19.26 -11.17
CA VAL A 97 7.66 19.31 -9.78
C VAL A 97 7.94 17.87 -9.36
N LEU A 98 9.17 17.64 -8.91
CA LEU A 98 9.65 16.35 -8.42
C LEU A 98 10.06 16.51 -6.95
N ASN A 99 9.99 15.42 -6.20
CA ASN A 99 10.23 15.40 -4.77
C ASN A 99 11.54 16.12 -4.41
N GLY A 100 11.48 17.01 -3.42
CA GLY A 100 12.64 17.75 -2.91
C GLY A 100 13.13 18.91 -3.75
N ARG A 101 12.35 19.33 -4.76
CA ARG A 101 12.67 20.50 -5.58
C ARG A 101 11.77 21.67 -5.22
N ALA A 102 12.39 22.84 -5.05
CA ALA A 102 11.69 24.10 -5.20
C ALA A 102 11.67 24.52 -6.66
N VAL A 103 10.50 24.81 -7.18
CA VAL A 103 10.36 25.38 -8.51
C VAL A 103 10.01 26.85 -8.36
N THR A 104 10.94 27.73 -8.73
CA THR A 104 10.67 29.17 -8.82
C THR A 104 10.27 29.51 -10.24
N VAL A 105 9.06 30.04 -10.44
CA VAL A 105 8.57 30.47 -11.75
C VAL A 105 8.33 31.97 -11.73
N THR A 106 9.01 32.70 -12.61
CA THR A 106 8.83 34.15 -12.74
C THR A 106 7.94 34.47 -13.94
N PHE A 107 6.92 35.29 -13.70
CA PHE A 107 5.96 35.77 -14.69
C PHE A 107 6.05 37.29 -14.81
N ALA A 108 6.04 37.77 -16.04
CA ALA A 108 5.92 39.18 -16.35
C ALA A 108 4.54 39.43 -16.96
N LEU A 109 3.68 40.20 -16.28
CA LEU A 109 2.35 40.56 -16.76
C LEU A 109 2.41 41.89 -17.52
N ALA A 110 1.78 41.93 -18.69
CA ALA A 110 1.61 43.16 -19.46
C ALA A 110 0.32 43.87 -19.06
N PRO A 111 0.33 45.21 -18.92
CA PRO A 111 -0.89 46.00 -18.83
C PRO A 111 -1.83 45.66 -20.01
N ASP A 112 -3.14 45.72 -19.78
CA ASP A 112 -4.17 45.37 -20.76
C ASP A 112 -4.30 46.45 -21.86
N THR A 113 -3.23 46.64 -22.65
CA THR A 113 -3.09 47.66 -23.70
C THR A 113 -2.63 47.07 -25.05
N ASN A 114 -3.00 45.82 -25.36
CA ASN A 114 -2.66 45.13 -26.62
C ASN A 114 -1.15 44.99 -26.94
N GLY A 115 -0.29 44.89 -25.92
CA GLY A 115 1.16 44.68 -26.07
C GLY A 115 1.61 43.22 -25.81
N LEU A 116 2.76 42.84 -26.39
CA LEU A 116 3.33 41.49 -26.49
C LEU A 116 3.30 40.60 -25.21
N LYS A 117 2.95 39.32 -25.44
CA LYS A 117 2.96 38.19 -24.49
C LYS A 117 4.39 37.76 -24.15
N VAL A 118 4.80 37.88 -22.88
CA VAL A 118 6.07 37.36 -22.36
C VAL A 118 5.87 35.97 -21.75
N ILE A 119 6.78 35.05 -22.06
CA ILE A 119 6.80 33.65 -21.59
C ILE A 119 7.53 33.59 -20.24
N GLY A 120 6.92 32.94 -19.24
CA GLY A 120 7.51 32.80 -17.91
C GLY A 120 8.81 31.98 -17.92
N GLN A 121 9.75 32.34 -17.06
CA GLN A 121 10.99 31.59 -16.87
C GLN A 121 10.83 30.68 -15.65
N VAL A 122 10.93 29.37 -15.87
CA VAL A 122 10.94 28.36 -14.81
C VAL A 122 12.39 28.08 -14.43
N THR A 123 12.73 28.30 -13.17
CA THR A 123 14.01 27.95 -12.57
C THR A 123 13.76 27.01 -11.40
N ALA A 124 14.15 25.74 -11.56
CA ALA A 124 14.12 24.78 -10.47
C ALA A 124 15.42 24.87 -9.65
N HIS A 125 15.28 25.00 -8.33
CA HIS A 125 16.36 24.92 -7.37
C HIS A 125 16.02 23.83 -6.35
N ALA A 126 16.98 23.07 -5.85
CA ALA A 126 16.71 22.16 -4.75
C ALA A 126 16.53 22.99 -3.46
N SER A 127 15.30 23.11 -2.94
CA SER A 127 15.09 23.47 -1.53
C SER A 127 14.12 22.45 -0.94
N ALA A 128 14.49 21.94 0.22
CA ALA A 128 13.75 20.91 0.92
C ALA A 128 13.02 21.58 2.09
N THR A 129 11.69 21.53 2.09
CA THR A 129 10.87 21.99 3.22
C THR A 129 10.41 20.77 4.02
N ILE A 130 10.64 20.78 5.33
CA ILE A 130 10.24 19.69 6.22
C ILE A 130 8.82 19.95 6.70
N SER A 131 7.86 19.10 6.32
CA SER A 131 6.51 19.17 6.85
C SER A 131 6.38 18.32 8.10
N THR A 132 5.76 18.85 9.16
CA THR A 132 5.40 18.07 10.36
C THR A 132 4.06 17.36 10.21
N ASN A 133 3.32 17.67 9.13
CA ASN A 133 1.93 17.23 8.92
C ASN A 133 1.77 16.42 7.63
N SER A 134 2.86 16.09 6.94
CA SER A 134 2.84 15.16 5.81
C SER A 134 4.00 14.18 5.88
N ILE A 135 3.78 12.99 5.32
CA ILE A 135 4.78 11.94 5.13
C ILE A 135 4.82 11.61 3.64
N ASP A 136 6.02 11.52 3.10
CA ASP A 136 6.29 11.03 1.74
C ASP A 136 7.30 9.88 1.79
N GLN A 137 7.73 9.39 0.62
CA GLN A 137 8.72 8.30 0.51
C GLN A 137 10.09 8.62 1.12
N ASN A 138 10.46 9.90 1.18
CA ASN A 138 11.79 10.34 1.62
C ASN A 138 11.82 10.74 3.10
N SER A 139 10.64 10.90 3.72
CA SER A 139 10.47 11.25 5.12
C SER A 139 11.19 10.25 6.04
N PRO A 140 11.94 10.71 7.06
CA PRO A 140 12.63 9.84 8.02
C PRO A 140 11.72 8.79 8.65
N GLN A 141 10.50 9.18 9.03
CA GLN A 141 9.46 8.30 9.57
C GLN A 141 9.15 7.16 8.59
N ARG A 142 8.99 7.46 7.30
CA ARG A 142 8.65 6.47 6.27
C ARG A 142 9.76 5.45 6.08
N ARG A 143 11.02 5.88 6.13
CA ARG A 143 12.21 5.01 5.96
C ARG A 143 12.50 4.12 7.16
N LEU A 144 12.10 4.55 8.36
CA LEU A 144 12.13 3.75 9.58
C LEU A 144 10.93 2.81 9.75
N SER A 145 9.91 2.92 8.89
CA SER A 145 8.65 2.21 9.06
C SER A 145 8.47 1.08 8.05
N THR A 146 7.73 0.05 8.44
CA THR A 146 7.48 -1.09 7.53
C THR A 146 6.42 -0.79 6.48
N ASP A 147 5.47 0.08 6.81
CA ASP A 147 4.44 0.59 5.91
C ASP A 147 4.01 2.03 6.26
N LEU A 148 3.00 2.54 5.57
CA LEU A 148 2.59 3.94 5.70
C LEU A 148 1.75 4.13 6.97
N ALA A 149 1.05 3.10 7.42
CA ALA A 149 0.26 3.14 8.63
C ALA A 149 1.18 3.28 9.87
N ASP A 150 2.28 2.52 9.91
CA ASP A 150 3.32 2.66 10.92
C ASP A 150 3.98 4.06 10.88
N ALA A 151 4.30 4.56 9.67
CA ALA A 151 4.86 5.90 9.50
C ALA A 151 3.90 7.00 10.02
N LEU A 152 2.61 6.91 9.69
CA LEU A 152 1.57 7.81 10.19
C LEU A 152 1.45 7.75 11.71
N ASN A 153 1.60 6.57 12.32
CA ASN A 153 1.57 6.42 13.77
C ASN A 153 2.74 7.12 14.48
N LYS A 154 3.79 7.51 13.77
CA LYS A 154 4.91 8.31 14.29
C LYS A 154 4.68 9.82 14.23
N MET A 155 3.54 10.27 13.68
CA MET A 155 3.17 11.70 13.64
C MET A 155 2.49 12.17 14.93
N SER A 156 2.61 13.47 15.20
CA SER A 156 1.92 14.11 16.32
C SER A 156 0.40 14.05 16.15
N GLY A 157 -0.31 13.68 17.21
CA GLY A 157 -1.77 13.65 17.22
C GLY A 157 -2.40 12.57 16.32
N VAL A 158 -1.62 11.70 15.69
CA VAL A 158 -2.12 10.56 14.91
C VAL A 158 -1.97 9.30 15.75
N SER A 159 -3.00 8.47 15.81
CA SER A 159 -2.91 7.11 16.34
C SER A 159 -3.47 6.13 15.32
N VAL A 160 -2.69 5.11 15.01
CA VAL A 160 -3.15 3.97 14.22
C VAL A 160 -3.38 2.81 15.17
N SER A 161 -4.59 2.25 15.14
CA SER A 161 -4.99 1.15 16.01
C SER A 161 -5.56 -0.01 15.22
N THR A 162 -5.36 -1.23 15.71
CA THR A 162 -6.07 -2.41 15.23
C THR A 162 -7.37 -2.61 16.02
N SER A 163 -8.42 -3.14 15.41
CA SER A 163 -9.68 -3.39 16.11
C SER A 163 -9.66 -4.63 17.01
N SER A 164 -8.80 -5.61 16.71
CA SER A 164 -8.61 -6.84 17.47
C SER A 164 -7.17 -7.33 17.46
N ASP A 165 -6.96 -8.46 18.14
CA ASP A 165 -5.69 -9.18 18.23
C ASP A 165 -5.59 -10.28 17.14
N ASP A 166 -6.62 -10.41 16.30
CA ASP A 166 -6.70 -11.45 15.27
C ASP A 166 -5.93 -11.02 14.01
N SER A 167 -5.45 -11.97 13.20
CA SER A 167 -4.71 -11.64 11.96
C SER A 167 -5.53 -10.82 10.95
N ASN A 168 -6.86 -10.89 11.02
CA ASN A 168 -7.80 -10.14 10.18
C ASN A 168 -8.21 -8.77 10.76
N ALA A 169 -7.59 -8.32 11.87
CA ALA A 169 -7.96 -7.06 12.52
C ALA A 169 -7.93 -5.86 11.56
N THR A 170 -9.00 -5.05 11.59
CA THR A 170 -9.05 -3.80 10.81
C THR A 170 -8.10 -2.78 11.40
N GLN A 171 -7.40 -2.04 10.53
CA GLN A 171 -6.51 -0.94 10.93
C GLN A 171 -7.21 0.38 10.69
N THR A 172 -7.37 1.18 11.73
CA THR A 172 -8.10 2.45 11.69
C THR A 172 -7.21 3.60 12.18
N ILE A 173 -7.47 4.80 11.67
CA ILE A 173 -6.76 6.03 12.06
C ILE A 173 -7.67 6.86 12.96
N SER A 174 -7.13 7.32 14.09
CA SER A 174 -7.73 8.33 14.95
C SER A 174 -6.81 9.55 15.04
N LEU A 175 -7.40 10.73 14.95
CA LEU A 175 -6.72 12.02 15.06
C LEU A 175 -7.12 12.72 16.36
N GLU A 176 -6.16 13.17 17.16
CA GLU A 176 -6.38 13.91 18.41
C GLU A 176 -7.31 13.18 19.39
N GLY A 177 -7.29 11.84 19.37
CA GLY A 177 -8.14 10.96 20.19
C GLY A 177 -9.59 10.86 19.74
N HIS A 178 -9.94 11.46 18.59
CA HIS A 178 -11.27 11.32 18.00
C HIS A 178 -11.57 9.87 17.66
N ASP A 179 -12.85 9.51 17.66
CA ASP A 179 -13.28 8.24 17.11
C ASP A 179 -12.76 8.04 15.68
N PRO A 180 -12.22 6.86 15.32
CA PRO A 180 -11.81 6.61 13.94
C PRO A 180 -12.93 6.78 12.91
N THR A 181 -14.20 6.63 13.30
CA THR A 181 -15.36 6.92 12.43
C THR A 181 -15.51 8.40 12.07
N GLN A 182 -14.84 9.29 12.80
CA GLN A 182 -14.85 10.74 12.59
C GLN A 182 -13.62 11.22 11.81
N THR A 183 -12.71 10.30 11.43
CA THR A 183 -11.55 10.62 10.59
C THR A 183 -11.89 10.32 9.14
N GLN A 184 -11.81 11.34 8.28
CA GLN A 184 -12.02 11.15 6.85
C GLN A 184 -10.71 10.74 6.17
N LEU A 185 -10.71 9.61 5.50
CA LEU A 185 -9.60 9.17 4.67
C LEU A 185 -9.91 9.53 3.23
N THR A 186 -8.99 10.21 2.55
CA THR A 186 -9.11 10.53 1.12
C THR A 186 -7.88 10.07 0.35
N LEU A 187 -8.05 9.77 -0.93
CA LEU A 187 -6.99 9.49 -1.89
C LEU A 187 -7.08 10.50 -3.01
N ASP A 188 -6.10 11.39 -3.13
CA ASP A 188 -6.12 12.53 -4.05
C ASP A 188 -7.42 13.36 -3.92
N GLY A 189 -7.90 13.55 -2.69
CA GLY A 189 -9.16 14.24 -2.38
C GLY A 189 -10.43 13.40 -2.46
N ILE A 190 -10.35 12.13 -2.89
CA ILE A 190 -11.50 11.23 -3.04
C ILE A 190 -11.68 10.37 -1.79
N PRO A 191 -12.87 10.33 -1.16
CA PRO A 191 -13.05 9.58 0.09
C PRO A 191 -12.85 8.07 -0.09
N LEU A 192 -12.04 7.48 0.79
CA LEU A 192 -11.81 6.04 0.92
C LEU A 192 -12.76 5.37 1.92
N ASN A 193 -13.41 6.16 2.77
CA ASN A 193 -14.44 5.72 3.70
C ASN A 193 -15.68 6.60 3.57
N ALA A 194 -16.85 6.01 3.86
CA ALA A 194 -18.08 6.78 3.98
C ALA A 194 -17.98 7.69 5.23
N PRO A 195 -18.50 8.92 5.18
CA PRO A 195 -18.63 9.77 6.34
C PRO A 195 -19.34 9.05 7.49
N GLY A 196 -18.75 9.06 8.69
CA GLY A 196 -19.28 8.34 9.86
C GLY A 196 -18.91 6.85 9.94
N SER A 197 -18.12 6.32 9.00
CA SER A 197 -17.58 4.96 9.05
C SER A 197 -16.06 5.00 9.15
N ALA A 198 -15.47 4.15 9.99
CA ALA A 198 -14.01 4.09 10.13
C ALA A 198 -13.39 3.47 8.87
N GLY A 199 -12.38 4.12 8.29
CA GLY A 199 -11.64 3.56 7.16
C GLY A 199 -10.72 2.42 7.61
N ASN A 200 -10.73 1.30 6.88
CA ASN A 200 -9.86 0.17 7.12
C ASN A 200 -8.62 0.22 6.21
N LEU A 201 -7.49 0.69 6.72
CA LEU A 201 -6.24 0.78 5.96
C LEU A 201 -5.72 -0.59 5.51
N SER A 202 -5.98 -1.65 6.29
CA SER A 202 -5.50 -2.99 5.95
C SER A 202 -6.15 -3.57 4.67
N ALA A 203 -7.28 -3.01 4.23
CA ALA A 203 -7.91 -3.40 2.97
C ALA A 203 -7.21 -2.81 1.74
N PHE A 204 -6.38 -1.78 1.93
CA PHE A 204 -5.65 -1.10 0.87
C PHE A 204 -4.18 -1.53 0.88
N ALA A 205 -3.63 -1.76 -0.31
CA ALA A 205 -2.20 -1.88 -0.50
C ALA A 205 -1.56 -0.49 -0.33
N THR A 206 -1.25 -0.11 0.91
CA THR A 206 -0.76 1.24 1.27
C THR A 206 0.54 1.66 0.59
N ASP A 207 1.26 0.74 -0.06
CA ASP A 207 2.43 1.07 -0.89
C ASP A 207 2.07 1.66 -2.26
N LEU A 208 0.80 1.60 -2.67
CA LEU A 208 0.29 2.39 -3.80
C LEU A 208 0.27 3.89 -3.47
N PHE A 209 0.34 4.25 -2.19
CA PHE A 209 0.35 5.63 -1.74
C PHE A 209 1.80 6.13 -1.67
N GLN A 210 2.06 7.24 -2.36
CA GLN A 210 3.35 7.92 -2.38
C GLN A 210 3.59 8.70 -1.08
N GLY A 211 2.51 9.13 -0.43
CA GLY A 211 2.54 9.89 0.80
C GLY A 211 1.15 10.05 1.42
N ALA A 212 1.11 10.76 2.54
CA ALA A 212 -0.10 11.14 3.25
C ALA A 212 0.07 12.50 3.91
N ALA A 213 -0.97 13.32 3.88
CA ALA A 213 -1.07 14.58 4.63
C ALA A 213 -2.17 14.48 5.68
N VAL A 214 -1.89 14.96 6.88
CA VAL A 214 -2.79 14.90 8.03
C VAL A 214 -3.30 16.30 8.36
N HIS A 215 -4.61 16.42 8.47
CA HIS A 215 -5.29 17.63 8.92
C HIS A 215 -6.18 17.31 10.11
N THR A 216 -5.89 17.86 11.28
CA THR A 216 -6.63 17.54 12.52
C THR A 216 -7.77 18.54 12.84
N GLY A 217 -8.00 19.53 11.97
CA GLY A 217 -9.16 20.41 12.07
C GLY A 217 -10.42 19.77 11.45
N PRO A 218 -11.64 20.12 11.89
CA PRO A 218 -12.85 19.56 11.29
C PRO A 218 -12.94 19.82 9.79
N THR A 219 -13.21 18.78 9.01
CA THR A 219 -13.45 18.86 7.56
C THR A 219 -14.86 18.36 7.23
N LEU A 220 -15.34 18.66 6.01
CA LEU A 220 -16.58 18.05 5.52
C LEU A 220 -16.47 16.53 5.57
N GLY A 221 -17.45 15.86 6.18
CA GLY A 221 -17.50 14.41 6.38
C GLY A 221 -16.54 13.83 7.44
N GLY A 222 -15.62 14.62 8.01
CA GLY A 222 -14.63 14.19 9.00
C GLY A 222 -14.47 15.19 10.14
N LEU A 223 -15.24 15.01 11.23
CA LEU A 223 -15.21 15.94 12.36
C LEU A 223 -13.90 15.91 13.16
N GLY A 224 -13.21 14.77 13.20
CA GLY A 224 -11.90 14.64 13.84
C GLY A 224 -10.75 15.06 12.92
N GLY A 225 -11.08 15.46 11.69
CA GLY A 225 -10.13 15.82 10.64
C GLY A 225 -10.02 14.76 9.56
N SER A 226 -8.98 14.89 8.73
CA SER A 226 -8.76 14.07 7.56
C SER A 226 -7.32 13.65 7.37
N VAL A 227 -7.14 12.51 6.70
CA VAL A 227 -5.86 12.05 6.17
C VAL A 227 -6.01 11.89 4.68
N ASN A 228 -5.27 12.70 3.91
CA ASN A 228 -5.26 12.63 2.46
C ASN A 228 -4.01 11.90 1.98
N PHE A 229 -4.21 10.70 1.45
CA PHE A 229 -3.20 9.93 0.74
C PHE A 229 -3.00 10.49 -0.66
N SER A 230 -1.77 10.45 -1.15
CA SER A 230 -1.43 10.84 -2.53
C SER A 230 -0.96 9.63 -3.32
N THR A 231 -1.43 9.48 -4.56
CA THR A 231 -0.98 8.39 -5.46
C THR A 231 0.17 8.81 -6.37
N LEU A 232 0.70 7.84 -7.14
CA LEU A 232 1.64 8.13 -8.21
C LEU A 232 0.95 8.93 -9.32
N GLN A 233 1.49 10.11 -9.63
CA GLN A 233 0.95 11.00 -10.65
C GLN A 233 1.77 10.95 -11.95
N PRO A 234 1.14 11.23 -13.11
CA PRO A 234 1.85 11.40 -14.36
C PRO A 234 2.95 12.48 -14.29
N THR A 235 4.09 12.20 -14.90
CA THR A 235 5.26 13.11 -15.02
C THR A 235 5.47 13.56 -16.46
N LEU A 236 6.19 14.67 -16.70
CA LEU A 236 6.54 15.09 -18.07
C LEU A 236 7.59 14.15 -18.65
N SER A 237 8.58 13.79 -17.84
CA SER A 237 9.64 12.85 -18.20
C SER A 237 9.24 11.41 -17.89
N TRP A 238 9.72 10.46 -18.70
CA TRP A 238 9.49 9.04 -18.40
C TRP A 238 10.41 8.59 -17.27
N ILE A 239 9.82 8.11 -16.18
CA ILE A 239 10.49 7.66 -14.96
C ILE A 239 9.96 6.27 -14.59
N SER A 240 10.89 5.33 -14.42
CA SER A 240 10.62 3.99 -13.89
C SER A 240 11.14 3.91 -12.46
N GLN A 241 10.36 3.36 -11.54
CA GLN A 241 10.76 3.14 -10.15
C GLN A 241 10.56 1.68 -9.77
N MET A 242 11.48 1.16 -8.96
CA MET A 242 11.37 -0.18 -8.39
C MET A 242 11.82 -0.14 -6.93
N GLN A 243 11.05 -0.75 -6.05
CA GLN A 243 11.40 -0.93 -4.65
C GLN A 243 11.28 -2.40 -4.29
N LEU A 244 12.27 -2.90 -3.57
CA LEU A 244 12.27 -4.23 -2.98
C LEU A 244 12.51 -4.06 -1.48
N SER A 245 11.73 -4.75 -0.65
CA SER A 245 11.96 -4.80 0.78
C SER A 245 11.86 -6.23 1.27
N VAL A 246 12.76 -6.59 2.18
CA VAL A 246 12.72 -7.85 2.92
C VAL A 246 12.87 -7.54 4.39
N GLY A 247 12.26 -8.35 5.25
CA GLY A 247 12.33 -8.15 6.69
C GLY A 247 12.30 -9.45 7.48
N SER A 248 12.47 -9.32 8.79
CA SER A 248 12.33 -10.42 9.74
C SER A 248 10.97 -11.11 9.59
N ASN A 249 10.92 -12.39 9.97
CA ASN A 249 9.71 -13.22 9.94
C ASN A 249 9.14 -13.39 8.51
N GLY A 250 10.02 -13.54 7.52
CA GLY A 250 9.61 -13.83 6.13
C GLY A 250 8.92 -12.68 5.39
N ARG A 251 8.84 -11.49 5.99
CA ARG A 251 8.24 -10.31 5.36
C ARG A 251 8.95 -9.96 4.07
N TYR A 252 8.20 -9.74 3.00
CA TYR A 252 8.74 -9.17 1.78
C TYR A 252 7.73 -8.23 1.12
N ASN A 253 8.24 -7.28 0.36
CA ASN A 253 7.47 -6.33 -0.43
C ASN A 253 8.19 -6.03 -1.73
N TYR A 254 7.45 -5.87 -2.81
CA TYR A 254 7.95 -5.21 -4.00
C TYR A 254 6.95 -4.21 -4.56
N SER A 255 7.47 -3.12 -5.12
CA SER A 255 6.71 -2.18 -5.93
C SER A 255 7.44 -1.90 -7.23
N VAL A 256 6.68 -1.78 -8.32
CA VAL A 256 7.17 -1.34 -9.63
C VAL A 256 6.22 -0.27 -10.12
N ALA A 257 6.78 0.86 -10.55
CA ALA A 257 6.05 2.02 -11.03
C ALA A 257 6.66 2.54 -12.34
N GLU A 258 5.82 3.04 -13.23
CA GLU A 258 6.20 3.74 -14.45
C GLU A 258 5.32 4.98 -14.55
N THR A 259 5.92 6.15 -14.80
CA THR A 259 5.19 7.39 -15.00
C THR A 259 5.85 8.23 -16.09
N GLY A 260 5.05 8.95 -16.86
CA GLY A 260 5.55 9.81 -17.93
C GLY A 260 4.44 10.36 -18.80
N SER A 261 4.79 11.15 -19.81
CA SER A 261 3.83 11.76 -20.72
C SER A 261 4.18 11.52 -22.18
N VAL A 262 3.16 11.34 -23.01
CA VAL A 262 3.24 11.30 -24.47
C VAL A 262 2.35 12.41 -25.02
N GLY A 263 2.95 13.53 -25.41
CA GLY A 263 2.20 14.72 -25.80
C GLY A 263 1.37 15.28 -24.65
N LYS A 264 0.05 15.39 -24.83
CA LYS A 264 -0.90 15.89 -23.82
C LYS A 264 -1.43 14.81 -22.87
N LEU A 265 -1.04 13.55 -23.09
CA LEU A 265 -1.47 12.42 -22.28
C LEU A 265 -0.35 12.04 -21.30
N GLY A 266 -0.57 12.31 -20.02
CA GLY A 266 0.21 11.79 -18.92
C GLY A 266 -0.34 10.44 -18.44
N ILE A 267 0.56 9.50 -18.13
CA ILE A 267 0.25 8.15 -17.66
C ILE A 267 1.12 7.83 -16.46
N ALA A 268 0.53 7.23 -15.44
CA ALA A 268 1.22 6.62 -14.30
C ALA A 268 0.61 5.24 -14.01
N VAL A 269 1.46 4.24 -13.84
CA VAL A 269 1.05 2.88 -13.46
C VAL A 269 1.93 2.38 -12.34
N GLN A 270 1.34 1.68 -11.38
CA GLN A 270 2.07 1.08 -10.27
C GLN A 270 1.46 -0.28 -9.92
N THR A 271 2.31 -1.24 -9.60
CA THR A 271 1.91 -2.54 -9.04
C THR A 271 2.71 -2.82 -7.79
N VAL A 272 2.06 -3.39 -6.78
CA VAL A 272 2.66 -3.71 -5.49
C VAL A 272 2.22 -5.10 -5.04
N ASN A 273 3.09 -5.81 -4.34
CA ASN A 273 2.78 -7.05 -3.68
C ASN A 273 3.60 -7.18 -2.41
N ARG A 274 2.94 -7.66 -1.35
CA ARG A 274 3.47 -7.68 -0.01
C ARG A 274 3.00 -8.95 0.68
N LEU A 275 3.93 -9.64 1.32
CA LEU A 275 3.65 -10.74 2.23
C LEU A 275 4.02 -10.30 3.64
N TYR A 276 3.05 -10.44 4.54
CA TYR A 276 3.19 -10.28 5.96
C TYR A 276 2.85 -11.60 6.65
N PRO A 277 3.85 -12.46 6.88
CA PRO A 277 3.63 -13.65 7.68
C PRO A 277 3.27 -13.26 9.10
N SER A 278 2.36 -14.03 9.69
CA SER A 278 2.12 -13.95 11.13
C SER A 278 3.38 -14.38 11.89
N LEU A 279 3.53 -13.90 13.12
CA LEU A 279 4.62 -14.32 13.99
C LEU A 279 4.52 -15.80 14.41
N VAL A 280 3.35 -16.41 14.23
CA VAL A 280 3.12 -17.85 14.45
C VAL A 280 3.13 -18.66 13.15
N ASP A 281 3.48 -18.05 12.02
CA ASP A 281 3.49 -18.76 10.75
C ASP A 281 4.49 -19.95 10.79
N GLY A 282 4.00 -21.12 10.39
CA GLY A 282 4.76 -22.37 10.40
C GLY A 282 4.87 -23.06 11.77
N GLU A 283 4.34 -22.47 12.84
CA GLU A 283 4.38 -23.05 14.19
C GLU A 283 3.31 -24.14 14.35
N LEU A 284 3.64 -25.19 15.12
CA LEU A 284 2.74 -26.28 15.47
C LEU A 284 2.32 -26.13 16.93
N TYR A 285 1.07 -25.79 17.16
CA TYR A 285 0.47 -25.78 18.49
C TYR A 285 -1.01 -26.16 18.41
N GLN A 286 -1.57 -26.59 19.53
CA GLN A 286 -3.00 -26.83 19.64
C GLN A 286 -3.69 -25.51 20.04
N ASP A 287 -4.76 -25.15 19.34
CA ASP A 287 -5.58 -23.96 19.60
C ASP A 287 -6.97 -24.38 20.15
N ALA A 288 -7.86 -23.41 20.40
CA ALA A 288 -9.24 -23.67 20.87
C ALA A 288 -10.09 -24.52 19.89
N SER A 289 -9.61 -24.76 18.67
CA SER A 289 -10.22 -25.70 17.73
C SER A 289 -10.06 -27.16 18.19
N GLY A 290 -9.11 -27.44 19.09
CA GLY A 290 -8.79 -28.78 19.59
C GLY A 290 -7.93 -29.60 18.63
N LEU A 291 -7.59 -29.07 17.46
CA LEU A 291 -6.74 -29.70 16.45
C LEU A 291 -5.28 -29.28 16.62
N ASP A 292 -4.37 -30.20 16.32
CA ASP A 292 -2.94 -29.91 16.21
C ASP A 292 -2.60 -29.76 14.72
N TYR A 293 -2.23 -28.56 14.29
CA TYR A 293 -1.95 -28.24 12.89
C TYR A 293 -0.93 -27.11 12.76
N VAL A 294 -0.26 -27.06 11.61
CA VAL A 294 0.65 -25.96 11.29
C VAL A 294 -0.18 -24.71 11.08
N HIS A 295 0.04 -23.71 11.92
CA HIS A 295 -0.63 -22.43 11.81
C HIS A 295 0.00 -21.63 10.67
N ASP A 296 -0.81 -21.38 9.65
CA ASP A 296 -0.49 -20.47 8.56
C ASP A 296 -1.30 -19.21 8.80
N GLY A 297 -0.61 -18.10 9.03
CA GLY A 297 -1.21 -16.80 9.29
C GLY A 297 -0.79 -15.76 8.27
N ASP A 298 -0.36 -16.22 7.09
CA ASP A 298 0.14 -15.36 6.04
C ASP A 298 -0.92 -14.35 5.59
N SER A 299 -0.52 -13.09 5.54
CA SER A 299 -1.30 -12.03 4.92
C SER A 299 -0.61 -11.55 3.65
N THR A 300 -1.20 -11.85 2.50
CA THR A 300 -0.73 -11.32 1.21
C THR A 300 -1.61 -10.15 0.80
N ILE A 301 -0.99 -9.01 0.51
CA ILE A 301 -1.65 -7.83 -0.03
C ILE A 301 -1.02 -7.49 -1.37
N SER A 302 -1.83 -7.33 -2.40
CA SER A 302 -1.40 -6.89 -3.73
C SER A 302 -2.26 -5.75 -4.20
N GLY A 303 -1.71 -4.89 -5.04
CA GLY A 303 -2.47 -3.76 -5.56
C GLY A 303 -1.93 -3.25 -6.88
N ASN A 304 -2.82 -2.64 -7.65
CA ASN A 304 -2.52 -2.00 -8.91
C ASN A 304 -3.13 -0.61 -8.93
N LEU A 305 -2.41 0.34 -9.50
CA LEU A 305 -2.85 1.71 -9.73
C LEU A 305 -2.59 2.06 -11.20
N PHE A 306 -3.57 2.70 -11.81
CA PHE A 306 -3.46 3.41 -13.07
C PHE A 306 -3.99 4.83 -12.84
N SER A 307 -3.21 5.83 -13.22
CA SER A 307 -3.61 7.23 -13.26
C SER A 307 -3.29 7.79 -14.64
N GLY A 308 -4.23 8.48 -15.25
CA GLY A 308 -4.10 9.10 -16.56
C GLY A 308 -4.57 10.54 -16.51
N ARG A 309 -3.83 11.45 -17.14
CA ARG A 309 -4.18 12.87 -17.27
C ARG A 309 -4.18 13.25 -18.74
N TYR A 310 -5.28 13.82 -19.23
CA TYR A 310 -5.36 14.34 -20.59
C TYR A 310 -5.66 15.83 -20.58
N GLU A 311 -4.81 16.62 -21.21
CA GLU A 311 -5.03 18.05 -21.38
C GLU A 311 -5.82 18.33 -22.68
N PHE A 312 -7.04 18.83 -22.59
CA PHE A 312 -7.83 19.18 -23.78
C PHE A 312 -7.35 20.49 -24.42
N GLY A 313 -6.82 21.41 -23.61
CA GLY A 313 -6.40 22.74 -24.04
C GLY A 313 -5.62 23.46 -22.95
N ASP A 314 -5.58 24.80 -23.02
CA ASP A 314 -4.83 25.61 -22.07
C ASP A 314 -5.51 25.81 -20.71
N SER A 315 -6.78 25.39 -20.59
CA SER A 315 -7.63 25.70 -19.44
C SER A 315 -8.28 24.47 -18.79
N ASN A 316 -8.21 23.29 -19.42
CA ASN A 316 -8.96 22.12 -18.99
C ASN A 316 -8.09 20.86 -19.04
N SER A 317 -8.19 20.03 -18.00
CA SER A 317 -7.58 18.70 -17.95
C SER A 317 -8.51 17.68 -17.30
N LEU A 318 -8.52 16.47 -17.84
CA LEU A 318 -9.26 15.35 -17.29
C LEU A 318 -8.29 14.34 -16.68
N ASN A 319 -8.46 14.04 -15.41
CA ASN A 319 -7.73 13.00 -14.71
C ASN A 319 -8.65 11.79 -14.50
N ALA A 320 -8.19 10.61 -14.88
CA ALA A 320 -8.84 9.34 -14.61
C ALA A 320 -7.92 8.49 -13.75
N MET A 321 -8.48 7.87 -12.70
CA MET A 321 -7.73 6.96 -11.84
C MET A 321 -8.52 5.68 -11.61
N PHE A 322 -7.79 4.57 -11.63
CA PHE A 322 -8.26 3.25 -11.25
C PHE A 322 -7.26 2.65 -10.27
N MET A 323 -7.77 2.13 -9.16
CA MET A 323 -6.99 1.40 -8.17
C MET A 323 -7.70 0.11 -7.82
N ASN A 324 -6.95 -0.97 -7.67
CA ASN A 324 -7.42 -2.24 -7.12
C ASN A 324 -6.45 -2.68 -6.02
N SER A 325 -7.00 -3.23 -4.94
CA SER A 325 -6.29 -3.86 -3.84
C SER A 325 -6.92 -5.21 -3.54
N ASN A 326 -6.11 -6.25 -3.41
CA ASN A 326 -6.53 -7.58 -2.95
C ASN A 326 -5.73 -7.93 -1.73
N ARG A 327 -6.41 -8.32 -0.66
CA ARG A 327 -5.82 -8.90 0.54
C ARG A 327 -6.39 -10.29 0.74
N THR A 328 -5.52 -11.25 1.03
CA THR A 328 -5.89 -12.57 1.54
C THR A 328 -5.11 -12.80 2.81
N THR A 329 -5.80 -13.18 3.88
CA THR A 329 -5.17 -13.48 5.16
C THR A 329 -5.70 -14.80 5.68
N ASP A 330 -4.81 -15.71 6.04
CA ASP A 330 -5.18 -16.90 6.79
C ASP A 330 -5.48 -16.49 8.25
N VAL A 331 -6.66 -16.86 8.72
CA VAL A 331 -7.18 -16.41 10.01
C VAL A 331 -6.56 -17.25 11.12
N VAL A 332 -5.66 -16.62 11.86
CA VAL A 332 -5.09 -17.17 13.09
C VAL A 332 -5.41 -16.24 14.23
N CYS A 333 -5.76 -16.83 15.37
CA CYS A 333 -6.10 -16.07 16.56
C CYS A 333 -4.84 -15.90 17.40
N LEU A 334 -4.40 -14.66 17.61
CA LEU A 334 -3.17 -14.34 18.33
C LEU A 334 -3.49 -13.88 19.76
N ARG A 335 -4.45 -14.54 20.41
CA ARG A 335 -4.83 -14.24 21.80
C ARG A 335 -4.70 -15.48 22.67
N TYR A 336 -4.23 -15.25 23.88
CA TYR A 336 -4.09 -16.25 24.91
C TYR A 336 -5.31 -16.18 25.85
N ASN A 337 -6.03 -17.30 25.99
CA ASN A 337 -7.26 -17.32 26.81
C ASN A 337 -6.98 -17.40 28.32
N GLY A 338 -5.81 -17.87 28.77
CA GLY A 338 -5.32 -17.68 30.14
C GLY A 338 -5.27 -18.92 31.07
N TYR A 339 -4.23 -18.91 31.92
CA TYR A 339 -3.73 -19.86 32.94
C TYR A 339 -4.68 -20.11 34.15
N PRO A 340 -4.59 -21.23 34.94
CA PRO A 340 -3.59 -22.30 34.90
C PRO A 340 -4.02 -23.59 34.19
N GLN A 341 -5.23 -23.69 33.64
CA GLN A 341 -5.77 -24.97 33.15
C GLN A 341 -6.21 -25.01 31.67
N SER A 342 -6.20 -23.90 30.91
CA SER A 342 -6.30 -23.94 29.45
C SER A 342 -4.97 -23.52 28.82
N THR A 343 -4.30 -24.48 28.17
CA THR A 343 -2.97 -24.36 27.56
C THR A 343 -2.99 -23.82 26.13
N LEU A 344 -4.16 -23.53 25.57
CA LEU A 344 -4.33 -23.35 24.13
C LEU A 344 -4.60 -21.88 23.82
N PRO A 345 -3.88 -21.26 22.86
CA PRO A 345 -4.31 -20.02 22.24
C PRO A 345 -5.74 -20.17 21.71
N CYS A 346 -6.48 -19.07 21.61
CA CYS A 346 -7.71 -19.10 20.83
C CYS A 346 -7.40 -19.55 19.40
N GLY A 347 -8.39 -20.05 18.68
CA GLY A 347 -8.24 -20.40 17.29
C GLY A 347 -9.40 -21.21 16.74
N TYR A 348 -9.39 -21.36 15.43
CA TYR A 348 -10.54 -21.75 14.64
C TYR A 348 -10.25 -23.00 13.80
N GLY A 349 -9.05 -23.57 13.88
CA GLY A 349 -8.65 -24.69 13.03
C GLY A 349 -8.07 -24.24 11.68
N PRO A 350 -7.65 -25.19 10.83
CA PRO A 350 -6.99 -24.89 9.57
C PRO A 350 -7.97 -24.42 8.48
N ASN A 351 -7.44 -23.75 7.46
CA ASN A 351 -8.15 -23.33 6.23
C ASN A 351 -9.26 -22.28 6.44
N ASN A 352 -9.13 -21.45 7.47
CA ASN A 352 -9.98 -20.29 7.65
C ASN A 352 -9.31 -19.06 7.02
N THR A 353 -10.02 -18.31 6.19
CA THR A 353 -9.44 -17.22 5.40
C THR A 353 -10.32 -15.97 5.45
N ASP A 354 -9.69 -14.80 5.51
CA ASP A 354 -10.32 -13.52 5.24
C ASP A 354 -9.76 -12.95 3.94
N THR A 355 -10.63 -12.73 2.97
CA THR A 355 -10.26 -12.15 1.67
C THR A 355 -10.98 -10.83 1.48
N SER A 356 -10.26 -9.80 1.05
CA SER A 356 -10.80 -8.47 0.80
C SER A 356 -10.35 -7.98 -0.58
N ASN A 357 -11.28 -7.52 -1.40
CA ASN A 357 -10.99 -6.84 -2.66
C ASN A 357 -11.59 -5.43 -2.60
N VAL A 358 -10.77 -4.42 -2.90
CA VAL A 358 -11.19 -3.02 -2.99
C VAL A 358 -10.85 -2.50 -4.37
N GLN A 359 -11.80 -1.80 -5.00
CA GLN A 359 -11.65 -1.16 -6.30
C GLN A 359 -12.12 0.29 -6.19
N LEU A 360 -11.28 1.22 -6.62
CA LEU A 360 -11.63 2.64 -6.70
C LEU A 360 -11.53 3.08 -8.16
N TYR A 361 -12.58 3.75 -8.61
CA TYR A 361 -12.67 4.40 -9.90
C TYR A 361 -12.93 5.88 -9.65
N SER A 362 -12.22 6.74 -10.37
CA SER A 362 -12.50 8.17 -10.31
C SER A 362 -12.21 8.89 -11.60
N LEU A 363 -13.00 9.92 -11.84
CA LEU A 363 -12.82 10.86 -12.93
C LEU A 363 -12.88 12.27 -12.35
N ILE A 364 -11.87 13.08 -12.61
CA ILE A 364 -11.75 14.46 -12.14
C ILE A 364 -11.56 15.36 -13.35
N ASP A 365 -12.52 16.23 -13.61
CA ASP A 365 -12.42 17.31 -14.58
C ASP A 365 -11.98 18.59 -13.86
N ASN A 366 -10.83 19.12 -14.27
CA ASN A 366 -10.33 20.41 -13.84
C ASN A 366 -10.51 21.37 -15.01
N ALA A 367 -11.33 22.39 -14.83
CA ALA A 367 -11.64 23.37 -15.86
C ALA A 367 -11.46 24.79 -15.32
N LEU A 368 -11.13 25.70 -16.22
CA LEU A 368 -10.92 27.09 -15.88
C LEU A 368 -11.73 27.98 -16.82
N ILE A 369 -12.81 28.55 -16.28
CA ILE A 369 -13.79 29.33 -17.02
C ILE A 369 -13.58 30.80 -16.68
N GLY A 370 -12.94 31.54 -17.60
CA GLY A 370 -12.51 32.92 -17.31
C GLY A 370 -11.46 32.92 -16.21
N ALA A 371 -11.74 33.55 -15.07
CA ALA A 371 -10.89 33.53 -13.88
C ALA A 371 -11.39 32.57 -12.78
N THR A 372 -12.52 31.88 -13.02
CA THR A 372 -13.11 30.92 -12.10
C THR A 372 -12.54 29.54 -12.33
N GLN A 373 -11.98 28.94 -11.28
CA GLN A 373 -11.54 27.55 -11.30
C GLN A 373 -12.69 26.64 -10.90
N LEU A 374 -12.90 25.57 -11.67
CA LEU A 374 -13.90 24.54 -11.41
C LEU A 374 -13.19 23.19 -11.39
N GLN A 375 -13.42 22.42 -10.34
CA GLN A 375 -13.03 21.02 -10.25
C GLN A 375 -14.30 20.21 -9.99
N ALA A 376 -14.58 19.24 -10.84
CA ALA A 376 -15.68 18.30 -10.66
C ALA A 376 -15.12 16.88 -10.68
N SER A 377 -15.40 16.11 -9.64
CA SER A 377 -15.01 14.71 -9.54
C SER A 377 -16.22 13.83 -9.33
N VAL A 378 -16.16 12.64 -9.91
CA VAL A 378 -17.08 11.53 -9.64
C VAL A 378 -16.27 10.30 -9.30
N PHE A 379 -16.75 9.50 -8.36
CA PHE A 379 -16.04 8.31 -7.92
C PHE A 379 -16.99 7.15 -7.59
N SER A 380 -16.44 5.93 -7.66
CA SER A 380 -17.06 4.68 -7.20
C SER A 380 -15.99 3.87 -6.48
N LEU A 381 -16.26 3.49 -5.23
CA LEU A 381 -15.48 2.57 -4.42
C LEU A 381 -16.31 1.31 -4.21
N ASP A 382 -15.84 0.19 -4.76
CA ASP A 382 -16.44 -1.11 -4.60
C ASP A 382 -15.50 -1.96 -3.74
N ALA A 383 -15.93 -2.32 -2.54
CA ALA A 383 -15.22 -3.22 -1.65
C ALA A 383 -16.04 -4.49 -1.41
N SER A 384 -15.39 -5.63 -1.43
CA SER A 384 -15.95 -6.90 -1.04
C SER A 384 -15.02 -7.56 -0.04
N THR A 385 -15.58 -8.24 0.95
CA THR A 385 -14.82 -8.98 1.95
C THR A 385 -15.55 -10.29 2.19
N LEU A 386 -14.81 -11.38 2.25
CA LEU A 386 -15.31 -12.73 2.46
C LEU A 386 -14.52 -13.31 3.62
N LEU A 387 -15.18 -13.39 4.77
CA LEU A 387 -14.72 -14.17 5.91
C LEU A 387 -15.23 -15.60 5.72
N ASN A 388 -14.34 -16.49 5.32
CA ASN A 388 -14.62 -17.91 5.14
C ASN A 388 -14.06 -18.69 6.33
N GLU A 389 -14.93 -18.97 7.29
CA GLU A 389 -14.66 -19.81 8.45
C GLU A 389 -15.50 -21.10 8.39
N LEU A 390 -15.75 -21.61 7.17
CA LEU A 390 -16.54 -22.83 6.97
C LEU A 390 -15.82 -24.09 7.47
N ALA A 391 -14.49 -24.02 7.62
CA ALA A 391 -13.67 -25.06 8.21
C ALA A 391 -13.46 -24.85 9.72
N ARG A 392 -14.23 -23.96 10.36
CA ARG A 392 -14.05 -23.64 11.77
C ARG A 392 -14.39 -24.80 12.69
N TYR A 393 -13.53 -25.05 13.67
CA TYR A 393 -13.77 -25.97 14.78
C TYR A 393 -13.71 -25.25 16.12
N VAL A 394 -14.49 -25.73 17.06
CA VAL A 394 -14.54 -25.28 18.45
C VAL A 394 -14.54 -26.53 19.32
N ASN A 395 -13.47 -26.77 20.08
CA ASN A 395 -13.29 -27.98 20.91
C ASN A 395 -13.50 -29.30 20.13
N GLY A 396 -12.87 -29.41 18.95
CA GLY A 396 -12.94 -30.58 18.06
C GLY A 396 -14.28 -30.75 17.33
N VAL A 397 -15.26 -29.88 17.59
CA VAL A 397 -16.58 -29.92 16.93
C VAL A 397 -16.62 -28.87 15.84
N ALA A 398 -17.06 -29.26 14.63
CA ALA A 398 -17.25 -28.34 13.53
C ALA A 398 -18.31 -27.28 13.91
N SER A 399 -17.93 -26.01 13.81
CA SER A 399 -18.76 -24.84 14.12
C SER A 399 -18.60 -23.81 12.99
N PRO A 400 -19.05 -24.16 11.77
CA PRO A 400 -18.80 -23.35 10.59
C PRO A 400 -19.53 -22.01 10.70
N ILE A 401 -18.79 -20.93 10.47
CA ILE A 401 -19.38 -19.58 10.29
C ILE A 401 -18.78 -18.94 9.05
N GLY A 402 -19.34 -17.80 8.65
CA GLY A 402 -18.76 -17.02 7.56
C GLY A 402 -19.77 -16.07 6.99
N TYR A 403 -19.26 -15.01 6.37
CA TYR A 403 -20.08 -14.02 5.70
C TYR A 403 -19.32 -13.41 4.53
N ALA A 404 -20.08 -12.98 3.53
CA ALA A 404 -19.62 -12.09 2.47
C ALA A 404 -20.23 -10.71 2.72
N SER A 405 -19.39 -9.69 2.87
CA SER A 405 -19.82 -8.30 2.93
C SER A 405 -19.42 -7.57 1.65
N THR A 406 -20.31 -6.73 1.14
CA THR A 406 -20.04 -5.82 0.03
C THR A 406 -20.33 -4.40 0.50
N ALA A 407 -19.41 -3.48 0.21
CA ALA A 407 -19.56 -2.06 0.48
C ALA A 407 -19.36 -1.31 -0.83
N LYS A 408 -20.37 -0.57 -1.26
CA LYS A 408 -20.35 0.19 -2.51
C LYS A 408 -20.60 1.65 -2.19
N SER A 409 -19.59 2.50 -2.35
CA SER A 409 -19.72 3.95 -2.18
C SER A 409 -19.59 4.64 -3.53
N ARG A 410 -20.53 5.52 -3.84
CA ARG A 410 -20.49 6.38 -5.03
C ARG A 410 -20.66 7.81 -4.61
N GLY A 411 -20.06 8.73 -5.35
CA GLY A 411 -20.24 10.13 -5.01
C GLY A 411 -19.65 11.09 -6.03
N TYR A 412 -19.74 12.36 -5.67
CA TYR A 412 -19.19 13.46 -6.41
C TYR A 412 -18.62 14.52 -5.47
N VAL A 413 -17.64 15.25 -5.95
CA VAL A 413 -17.12 16.47 -5.30
C VAL A 413 -17.05 17.55 -6.36
N VAL A 414 -17.66 18.70 -6.13
CA VAL A 414 -17.56 19.87 -7.00
C VAL A 414 -17.01 21.03 -6.18
N ASN A 415 -15.87 21.56 -6.59
CA ASN A 415 -15.23 22.72 -6.00
C ASN A 415 -15.16 23.84 -7.05
N ALA A 416 -15.65 25.03 -6.74
CA ALA A 416 -15.55 26.18 -7.62
C ALA A 416 -14.95 27.37 -6.85
N THR A 417 -13.83 27.91 -7.35
CA THR A 417 -13.12 29.04 -6.75
C THR A 417 -13.29 30.27 -7.64
N LEU A 418 -14.06 31.25 -7.14
CA LEU A 418 -14.42 32.47 -7.84
C LEU A 418 -13.62 33.67 -7.29
N PRO A 419 -12.87 34.39 -8.14
CA PRO A 419 -12.27 35.66 -7.76
C PRO A 419 -13.33 36.76 -7.79
N ALA A 420 -14.00 37.02 -6.66
CA ALA A 420 -15.10 37.98 -6.59
C ALA A 420 -14.61 39.45 -6.62
N LYS A 421 -13.56 39.78 -5.86
CA LYS A 421 -12.89 41.10 -5.79
C LYS A 421 -11.39 40.89 -5.51
N GLN A 422 -10.55 41.93 -5.67
CA GLN A 422 -9.09 41.82 -5.52
C GLN A 422 -8.62 41.14 -4.21
N ARG A 423 -9.38 41.27 -3.11
CA ARG A 423 -9.05 40.71 -1.80
C ARG A 423 -9.97 39.59 -1.34
N HIS A 424 -10.98 39.20 -2.13
CA HIS A 424 -11.94 38.16 -1.79
C HIS A 424 -11.76 36.94 -2.69
N THR A 425 -11.75 35.76 -2.08
CA THR A 425 -11.75 34.47 -2.77
C THR A 425 -12.96 33.69 -2.30
N ILE A 426 -13.99 33.61 -3.14
CA ILE A 426 -15.20 32.85 -2.82
C ILE A 426 -15.01 31.43 -3.34
N SER A 427 -15.14 30.43 -2.47
CA SER A 427 -15.08 29.02 -2.82
C SER A 427 -16.44 28.38 -2.54
N LEU A 428 -16.99 27.67 -3.52
CA LEU A 428 -18.20 26.87 -3.40
C LEU A 428 -17.80 25.40 -3.43
N GLN A 429 -18.22 24.63 -2.45
CA GLN A 429 -17.95 23.21 -2.35
C GLN A 429 -19.27 22.45 -2.23
N ALA A 430 -19.50 21.52 -3.13
CA ALA A 430 -20.58 20.55 -3.06
C ALA A 430 -20.00 19.15 -2.99
N TYR A 431 -20.50 18.34 -2.07
CA TYR A 431 -20.04 16.97 -1.87
C TYR A 431 -21.26 16.09 -1.66
N GLY A 432 -21.32 14.96 -2.36
CA GLY A 432 -22.40 13.99 -2.20
C GLY A 432 -21.85 12.59 -2.24
N THR A 433 -22.28 11.73 -1.34
CA THR A 433 -21.96 10.30 -1.36
C THR A 433 -23.18 9.47 -0.98
N SER A 434 -23.30 8.32 -1.63
CA SER A 434 -24.25 7.27 -1.32
C SER A 434 -23.46 5.97 -1.16
N SER A 435 -23.49 5.40 0.03
CA SER A 435 -22.81 4.16 0.37
C SER A 435 -23.84 3.10 0.73
N GLN A 436 -23.69 1.92 0.14
CA GLN A 436 -24.50 0.74 0.43
C GLN A 436 -23.60 -0.32 1.05
N PHE A 437 -23.98 -0.85 2.21
CA PHE A 437 -23.28 -1.95 2.86
C PHE A 437 -24.24 -3.14 2.94
N SER A 438 -23.82 -4.32 2.49
CA SER A 438 -24.64 -5.53 2.53
C SER A 438 -23.80 -6.69 3.02
N THR A 439 -24.31 -7.43 4.00
CA THR A 439 -23.65 -8.63 4.52
C THR A 439 -24.56 -9.84 4.33
N THR A 440 -24.02 -10.89 3.71
CA THR A 440 -24.72 -12.15 3.42
C THR A 440 -24.00 -13.27 4.18
N PRO A 441 -24.66 -13.99 5.10
CA PRO A 441 -24.05 -15.13 5.78
C PRO A 441 -23.83 -16.29 4.80
N LEU A 442 -22.72 -17.03 4.98
CA LEU A 442 -22.40 -18.23 4.18
C LEU A 442 -23.06 -19.49 4.73
N VAL A 443 -23.47 -19.47 6.00
CA VAL A 443 -24.15 -20.57 6.70
C VAL A 443 -25.49 -20.08 7.21
N ALA A 444 -26.55 -20.87 7.04
CA ALA A 444 -27.86 -20.57 7.61
C ALA A 444 -27.76 -20.54 9.13
N GLN A 445 -27.94 -19.37 9.75
CA GLN A 445 -27.89 -19.24 11.20
C GLN A 445 -29.28 -19.36 11.83
N ALA A 446 -29.37 -20.07 12.97
CA ALA A 446 -30.63 -20.38 13.65
C ALA A 446 -31.33 -19.16 14.27
N VAL A 447 -30.65 -18.02 14.36
CA VAL A 447 -31.15 -16.71 14.77
C VAL A 447 -30.65 -15.71 13.72
N PRO A 448 -31.40 -14.65 13.34
CA PRO A 448 -30.91 -13.64 12.41
C PRO A 448 -29.83 -12.78 13.10
N PHE A 449 -28.66 -13.36 13.34
CA PHE A 449 -27.45 -12.66 13.78
C PHE A 449 -26.85 -11.82 12.66
N TYR A 450 -27.35 -11.98 11.44
CA TYR A 450 -26.99 -11.18 10.27
C TYR A 450 -28.25 -10.91 9.45
N ASN A 451 -28.62 -9.66 9.26
CA ASN A 451 -29.29 -9.24 8.04
C ASN A 451 -29.40 -7.73 7.91
N GLY A 452 -29.00 -7.24 6.74
CA GLY A 452 -29.38 -5.93 6.26
C GLY A 452 -28.48 -5.43 5.16
N THR A 453 -29.11 -4.88 4.12
CA THR A 453 -28.48 -3.87 3.30
C THR A 453 -28.73 -2.53 3.99
N GLU A 454 -27.68 -1.85 4.46
CA GLU A 454 -27.77 -0.45 4.88
C GLU A 454 -27.45 0.46 3.70
N THR A 455 -28.10 1.61 3.64
CA THR A 455 -27.74 2.67 2.69
C THR A 455 -27.60 3.97 3.45
N THR A 456 -26.41 4.55 3.41
CA THR A 456 -26.12 5.87 3.96
C THR A 456 -25.89 6.85 2.84
N GLN A 457 -26.52 8.01 2.95
CA GLN A 457 -26.34 9.13 2.06
C GLN A 457 -25.82 10.30 2.89
N TYR A 458 -24.90 11.05 2.33
CA TYR A 458 -24.40 12.27 2.91
C TYR A 458 -24.23 13.30 1.80
N SER A 459 -24.78 14.49 1.98
CA SER A 459 -24.63 15.58 1.02
C SER A 459 -24.32 16.88 1.76
N VAL A 460 -23.46 17.69 1.18
CA VAL A 460 -23.04 18.98 1.71
C VAL A 460 -22.98 19.99 0.60
N LEU A 461 -23.40 21.21 0.90
CA LEU A 461 -23.12 22.41 0.13
C LEU A 461 -22.56 23.46 1.09
N GLN A 462 -21.39 24.01 0.79
CA GLN A 462 -20.73 25.04 1.58
C GLN A 462 -20.20 26.15 0.67
N ALA A 463 -20.31 27.38 1.14
CA ALA A 463 -19.67 28.55 0.56
C ALA A 463 -18.68 29.13 1.59
N THR A 464 -17.48 29.45 1.15
CA THR A 464 -16.41 30.04 1.96
C THR A 464 -15.93 31.32 1.28
N ASP A 465 -15.87 32.44 2.00
CA ASP A 465 -15.22 33.67 1.56
C ASP A 465 -13.91 33.85 2.34
N THR A 466 -12.79 33.90 1.62
CA THR A 466 -11.47 34.22 2.17
C THR A 466 -11.11 35.64 1.81
N ILE A 467 -10.95 36.48 2.84
CA ILE A 467 -10.68 37.92 2.76
C ILE A 467 -9.22 38.17 3.15
N HIS A 468 -8.40 38.52 2.16
CA HIS A 468 -7.03 38.98 2.37
C HIS A 468 -7.04 40.46 2.76
N SER A 469 -7.27 40.74 4.06
CA SER A 469 -7.35 42.10 4.59
C SER A 469 -6.07 42.89 4.30
N ASN A 470 -4.91 42.23 4.39
CA ASN A 470 -3.61 42.72 3.92
C ASN A 470 -2.63 41.54 3.72
N ASP A 471 -1.36 41.83 3.47
CA ASP A 471 -0.24 40.87 3.30
C ASP A 471 0.02 40.00 4.54
N LYS A 472 -0.49 40.41 5.70
CA LYS A 472 -0.26 39.78 7.00
C LYS A 472 -1.52 39.19 7.62
N LEU A 473 -2.72 39.56 7.17
CA LEU A 473 -3.98 39.15 7.81
C LEU A 473 -4.96 38.61 6.76
N THR A 474 -5.29 37.34 6.92
CA THR A 474 -6.34 36.66 6.16
C THR A 474 -7.47 36.29 7.10
N LEU A 475 -8.69 36.65 6.76
CA LEU A 475 -9.91 36.24 7.44
C LEU A 475 -10.65 35.28 6.54
N SER A 476 -11.31 34.27 7.08
CA SER A 476 -12.24 33.44 6.30
C SER A 476 -13.53 33.22 7.07
N GLY A 477 -14.62 33.17 6.34
CA GLY A 477 -15.95 32.83 6.85
C GLY A 477 -16.58 31.80 5.92
N SER A 478 -17.25 30.80 6.46
CA SER A 478 -18.02 29.85 5.67
C SER A 478 -19.40 29.63 6.25
N ALA A 479 -20.34 29.31 5.37
CA ALA A 479 -21.69 28.88 5.70
C ALA A 479 -22.10 27.76 4.75
N GLY A 480 -22.80 26.77 5.26
CA GLY A 480 -23.20 25.61 4.48
C GLY A 480 -24.31 24.81 5.14
N LEU A 481 -24.73 23.78 4.42
CA LEU A 481 -25.81 22.89 4.81
C LEU A 481 -25.37 21.47 4.53
N SER A 482 -25.69 20.56 5.45
CA SER A 482 -25.43 19.13 5.31
C SER A 482 -26.67 18.32 5.58
N THR A 483 -26.82 17.20 4.87
CA THR A 483 -27.84 16.19 5.11
C THR A 483 -27.16 14.84 5.22
N ALA A 484 -27.66 13.98 6.12
CA ALA A 484 -27.18 12.62 6.28
C ALA A 484 -28.34 11.66 6.56
N THR A 485 -28.24 10.39 6.14
CA THR A 485 -29.21 9.35 6.53
C THR A 485 -29.38 9.30 8.05
N GLY A 486 -30.61 9.15 8.55
CA GLY A 486 -30.88 9.10 10.00
C GLY A 486 -30.99 10.46 10.69
N THR A 487 -30.63 11.55 9.99
CA THR A 487 -30.90 12.92 10.44
C THR A 487 -32.20 13.43 9.81
N ASN A 488 -33.24 13.65 10.63
CA ASN A 488 -34.42 14.38 10.17
C ASN A 488 -34.06 15.86 9.98
N GLY A 489 -33.86 16.29 8.73
CA GLY A 489 -33.64 17.69 8.36
C GLY A 489 -32.21 18.01 7.94
N VAL A 490 -31.95 19.32 7.81
CA VAL A 490 -30.66 19.88 7.38
C VAL A 490 -29.88 20.32 8.61
N THR A 491 -28.57 20.05 8.64
CA THR A 491 -27.66 20.57 9.66
C THR A 491 -26.85 21.72 9.09
N GLU A 492 -26.92 22.86 9.76
CA GLU A 492 -26.17 24.07 9.39
C GLU A 492 -24.68 23.88 9.69
N LEU A 493 -23.86 24.27 8.74
CA LEU A 493 -22.41 24.34 8.84
C LEU A 493 -22.03 25.82 8.86
N GLY A 494 -21.07 26.19 9.70
CA GLY A 494 -20.56 27.55 9.71
C GLY A 494 -19.15 27.58 10.27
N SER A 495 -18.26 28.39 9.73
CA SER A 495 -16.95 28.57 10.34
C SER A 495 -16.44 29.99 10.15
N VAL A 496 -15.62 30.43 11.10
CA VAL A 496 -14.84 31.65 11.02
C VAL A 496 -13.39 31.31 11.36
N ALA A 497 -12.45 31.84 10.59
CA ALA A 497 -11.04 31.72 10.90
C ALA A 497 -10.28 33.00 10.60
N ALA A 498 -9.16 33.18 11.29
CA ALA A 498 -8.22 34.26 11.07
C ALA A 498 -6.81 33.69 11.07
N THR A 499 -5.99 34.13 10.11
CA THR A 499 -4.55 33.85 10.06
C THR A 499 -3.81 35.17 10.04
N TRP A 500 -2.91 35.36 11.01
CA TRP A 500 -2.14 36.58 11.20
C TRP A 500 -0.65 36.29 11.20
N ARG A 501 0.07 36.91 10.28
CA ARG A 501 1.52 36.84 10.08
C ARG A 501 2.17 38.18 10.38
N PRO A 502 2.29 38.60 11.65
CA PRO A 502 2.82 39.93 12.00
C PRO A 502 4.23 40.16 11.48
N THR A 503 5.03 39.08 11.47
CA THR A 503 6.37 39.00 10.92
C THR A 503 6.44 37.86 9.91
N ALA A 504 7.52 37.78 9.13
CA ALA A 504 7.77 36.62 8.27
C ALA A 504 8.09 35.33 9.06
N ARG A 505 8.31 35.44 10.38
CA ARG A 505 8.68 34.33 11.27
C ARG A 505 7.56 33.86 12.16
N ASP A 506 6.49 34.61 12.32
CA ASP A 506 5.41 34.28 13.23
C ASP A 506 4.12 34.12 12.46
N ASN A 507 3.41 33.01 12.68
CA ASN A 507 2.10 32.73 12.11
C ASN A 507 1.16 32.32 13.22
N TYR A 508 0.12 33.11 13.45
CA TYR A 508 -0.96 32.81 14.37
C TYR A 508 -2.19 32.42 13.55
N SER A 509 -2.88 31.34 13.91
CA SER A 509 -4.19 31.03 13.34
C SER A 509 -5.19 30.72 14.44
N ALA A 510 -6.42 31.21 14.26
CA ALA A 510 -7.54 30.89 15.14
C ALA A 510 -8.72 30.50 14.27
N SER A 511 -9.46 29.47 14.66
CA SER A 511 -10.68 29.07 13.97
C SER A 511 -11.76 28.63 14.95
N PHE A 512 -13.00 28.88 14.58
CA PHE A 512 -14.19 28.37 15.22
C PHE A 512 -15.11 27.80 14.14
N SER A 513 -15.52 26.54 14.30
CA SER A 513 -16.39 25.85 13.34
C SER A 513 -17.56 25.18 14.05
N LEU A 514 -18.74 25.35 13.47
CA LEU A 514 -19.97 24.63 13.75
C LEU A 514 -20.20 23.64 12.62
N GLY A 515 -20.48 22.38 12.95
CA GLY A 515 -20.77 21.37 11.95
C GLY A 515 -21.68 20.26 12.45
N GLY A 516 -22.29 19.51 11.55
CA GLY A 516 -22.96 18.24 11.86
C GLY A 516 -21.99 17.07 11.67
N ALA A 517 -22.05 16.06 12.53
CA ALA A 517 -21.42 14.78 12.18
C ALA A 517 -22.30 14.12 11.11
N ALA A 518 -21.68 13.56 10.07
CA ALA A 518 -22.39 12.55 9.29
C ALA A 518 -22.87 11.47 10.26
N ALA A 519 -24.12 11.02 10.10
CA ALA A 519 -24.62 9.92 10.90
C ALA A 519 -23.67 8.73 10.72
N THR A 520 -23.00 8.36 11.80
CA THR A 520 -22.24 7.10 11.86
C THR A 520 -23.17 5.97 11.46
N GLN A 521 -22.76 5.06 10.59
CA GLN A 521 -23.59 3.89 10.28
C GLN A 521 -24.04 3.23 11.58
N GLY A 522 -25.34 2.96 11.71
CA GLY A 522 -25.81 2.15 12.81
C GLY A 522 -25.14 0.78 12.69
N ARG A 523 -24.72 0.16 13.80
CA ARG A 523 -24.38 -1.26 13.68
C ARG A 523 -25.69 -2.00 13.41
N LEU A 524 -25.89 -2.45 12.17
CA LEU A 524 -26.90 -3.45 11.83
C LEU A 524 -26.58 -4.72 12.63
N GLN A 525 -27.27 -4.84 13.77
CA GLN A 525 -27.45 -6.00 14.63
C GLN A 525 -26.49 -7.18 14.40
N VAL A 526 -25.52 -7.35 15.31
CA VAL A 526 -24.96 -8.67 15.60
C VAL A 526 -24.84 -8.76 17.12
N LEU A 527 -25.82 -9.37 17.77
CA LEU A 527 -25.50 -10.00 19.05
C LEU A 527 -24.50 -11.11 18.71
N SER A 528 -23.29 -11.01 19.24
CA SER A 528 -22.26 -12.03 19.00
C SER A 528 -22.82 -13.42 19.34
N ASP A 529 -22.69 -14.36 18.41
CA ASP A 529 -22.87 -15.79 18.71
C ASP A 529 -22.04 -16.14 19.96
N PRO A 530 -22.56 -16.89 20.95
CA PRO A 530 -21.78 -17.36 22.09
C PRO A 530 -20.42 -17.92 21.69
N ALA A 531 -20.33 -18.68 20.58
CA ALA A 531 -19.06 -19.22 20.09
C ALA A 531 -18.07 -18.15 19.58
N SER A 532 -18.54 -16.97 19.19
CA SER A 532 -17.71 -15.84 18.75
C SER A 532 -17.28 -14.90 19.88
N LEU A 533 -17.73 -15.15 21.12
CA LEU A 533 -17.34 -14.35 22.27
C LEU A 533 -15.86 -14.54 22.59
N ARG A 534 -15.22 -13.43 22.96
CA ARG A 534 -13.82 -13.41 23.35
C ARG A 534 -13.71 -13.53 24.86
N PHE A 535 -13.27 -14.70 25.33
CA PHE A 535 -13.11 -14.98 26.76
C PHE A 535 -11.76 -14.50 27.29
N ASP A 536 -11.76 -13.82 28.44
CA ASP A 536 -10.61 -13.60 29.29
C ASP A 536 -10.83 -14.44 30.56
N CYS A 537 -10.13 -15.58 30.62
CA CYS A 537 -10.33 -16.56 31.68
C CYS A 537 -9.73 -16.09 33.02
N VAL A 538 -8.71 -15.23 32.99
CA VAL A 538 -8.12 -14.65 34.19
C VAL A 538 -9.10 -13.65 34.80
N GLY A 539 -9.68 -12.79 33.97
CA GLY A 539 -10.74 -11.85 34.37
C GLY A 539 -12.08 -12.50 34.68
N ARG A 540 -12.29 -13.75 34.22
CA ARG A 540 -13.59 -14.41 34.15
C ARG A 540 -14.63 -13.53 33.44
N VAL A 541 -14.23 -12.87 32.35
CA VAL A 541 -15.09 -11.99 31.55
C VAL A 541 -15.12 -12.42 30.08
N ALA A 542 -16.19 -12.07 29.37
CA ALA A 542 -16.32 -12.30 27.95
C ALA A 542 -16.75 -11.01 27.23
N TYR A 543 -16.19 -10.79 26.04
CA TYR A 543 -16.48 -9.64 25.21
C TYR A 543 -17.17 -10.05 23.90
N GLY A 544 -18.17 -9.28 23.49
CA GLY A 544 -18.86 -9.45 22.22
C GLY A 544 -19.33 -8.13 21.63
N ASN A 545 -20.16 -8.22 20.60
CA ASN A 545 -20.94 -7.11 20.06
C ASN A 545 -22.42 -7.32 20.37
N ALA A 546 -23.17 -6.25 20.55
CA ALA A 546 -24.62 -6.32 20.69
C ALA A 546 -25.30 -5.20 19.89
N PRO A 547 -26.59 -5.36 19.56
CA PRO A 547 -27.38 -4.30 18.94
C PRO A 547 -27.30 -3.00 19.74
N GLY A 548 -27.26 -1.87 19.04
CA GLY A 548 -27.24 -0.54 19.64
C GLY A 548 -28.36 0.35 19.15
N GLN A 549 -28.33 1.59 19.64
CA GLN A 549 -29.23 2.64 19.20
C GLN A 549 -28.86 3.11 17.80
N GLN A 550 -29.86 3.65 17.09
CA GLN A 550 -29.66 4.25 15.78
C GLN A 550 -29.09 5.66 15.91
N PRO A 551 -28.37 6.16 14.88
CA PRO A 551 -27.85 7.51 14.87
C PRO A 551 -28.97 8.54 15.02
N GLN A 552 -28.70 9.62 15.73
CA GLN A 552 -29.61 10.76 15.87
C GLN A 552 -28.95 12.04 15.33
N LYS A 553 -29.70 13.16 15.35
CA LYS A 553 -29.15 14.46 14.96
C LYS A 553 -27.96 14.80 15.84
N SER A 554 -26.81 14.98 15.20
CA SER A 554 -25.58 15.38 15.86
C SER A 554 -25.21 16.83 15.52
N SER A 555 -24.53 17.49 16.45
CA SER A 555 -23.93 18.79 16.24
C SER A 555 -22.54 18.81 16.81
N SER A 556 -21.70 19.71 16.33
CA SER A 556 -20.35 19.89 16.81
C SER A 556 -19.97 21.37 16.79
N SER A 557 -19.21 21.78 17.78
CA SER A 557 -18.51 23.05 17.82
C SER A 557 -17.03 22.77 18.09
N SER A 558 -16.15 23.40 17.34
CA SER A 558 -14.71 23.25 17.49
C SER A 558 -14.05 24.63 17.50
N ALA A 559 -13.13 24.83 18.44
CA ALA A 559 -12.29 26.01 18.57
C ALA A 559 -10.83 25.56 18.52
N ARG A 560 -10.03 26.23 17.70
CA ARG A 560 -8.60 25.91 17.52
C ARG A 560 -7.78 27.19 17.50
N LEU A 561 -6.63 27.16 18.15
CA LEU A 561 -5.64 28.23 18.16
C LEU A 561 -4.27 27.62 17.88
N SER A 562 -3.59 28.08 16.84
CA SER A 562 -2.24 27.66 16.50
C SER A 562 -1.28 28.84 16.46
N TYR A 563 -0.03 28.58 16.86
CA TYR A 563 1.10 29.49 16.74
C TYR A 563 2.28 28.72 16.15
N THR A 564 2.84 29.23 15.06
CA THR A 564 4.05 28.70 14.44
C THR A 564 5.12 29.79 14.40
N HIS A 565 6.32 29.45 14.88
CA HIS A 565 7.51 30.29 14.79
C HIS A 565 8.55 29.64 13.88
N TYR A 566 9.07 30.40 12.92
CA TYR A 566 10.12 29.98 11.99
C TYR A 566 11.49 30.55 12.42
N PHE A 567 12.43 29.65 12.66
CA PHE A 567 13.84 29.97 12.91
C PHE A 567 14.63 29.87 11.60
N HIS A 568 15.92 30.23 11.62
CA HIS A 568 16.76 30.14 10.42
C HIS A 568 16.95 28.70 9.90
N GLY A 569 16.84 27.70 10.78
CA GLY A 569 16.96 26.29 10.43
C GLY A 569 15.86 25.45 11.08
N GLY A 570 14.60 25.88 11.05
CA GLY A 570 13.54 25.09 11.68
C GLY A 570 12.24 25.84 11.92
N ASN A 571 11.28 25.15 12.48
CA ASN A 571 10.08 25.76 13.05
C ASN A 571 9.62 25.04 14.32
N VAL A 572 8.79 25.73 15.09
CA VAL A 572 8.02 25.15 16.19
C VAL A 572 6.58 25.61 16.05
N SER A 573 5.65 24.67 16.18
CA SER A 573 4.22 24.88 16.12
C SER A 573 3.54 24.39 17.39
N LEU A 574 2.78 25.24 18.05
CA LEU A 574 1.88 24.90 19.15
C LEU A 574 0.44 25.03 18.65
N THR A 575 -0.38 24.02 18.90
CA THR A 575 -1.82 24.08 18.65
C THR A 575 -2.60 23.69 19.88
N LEU A 576 -3.56 24.52 20.26
CA LEU A 576 -4.57 24.25 21.28
C LEU A 576 -5.90 24.01 20.59
N TYR A 577 -6.64 23.01 21.05
CA TYR A 577 -7.94 22.70 20.46
C TYR A 577 -8.96 22.29 21.54
N ARG A 578 -10.22 22.58 21.25
CA ARG A 578 -11.37 22.10 22.01
C ARG A 578 -12.53 21.89 21.06
N GLN A 579 -13.08 20.69 21.05
CA GLN A 579 -14.22 20.30 20.24
C GLN A 579 -15.26 19.59 21.10
N GLN A 580 -16.49 20.08 21.05
CA GLN A 580 -17.64 19.46 21.68
C GLN A 580 -18.55 18.91 20.58
N GLN A 581 -18.91 17.64 20.68
CA GLN A 581 -19.87 16.98 19.81
C GLN A 581 -21.08 16.59 20.66
N ASN A 582 -22.29 16.87 20.21
CA ASN A 582 -23.53 16.53 20.90
C ASN A 582 -24.38 15.62 20.02
N GLY A 583 -25.12 14.69 20.62
CA GLY A 583 -26.03 13.83 19.87
C GLY A 583 -25.33 12.76 19.03
N VAL A 584 -24.04 12.47 19.30
CA VAL A 584 -23.29 11.48 18.52
C VAL A 584 -23.59 10.06 18.98
N LEU A 585 -23.35 9.10 18.08
CA LEU A 585 -23.33 7.69 18.41
C LEU A 585 -21.92 7.32 18.88
N LEU A 586 -21.80 6.68 20.04
CA LEU A 586 -20.53 6.19 20.56
C LEU A 586 -20.66 4.69 20.88
N PRO A 587 -19.84 3.82 20.27
CA PRO A 587 -19.71 2.44 20.71
C PRO A 587 -19.08 2.37 22.10
N VAL A 588 -19.78 1.79 23.07
CA VAL A 588 -19.23 1.53 24.42
C VAL A 588 -19.48 0.09 24.85
N TYR A 589 -18.67 -0.40 25.79
CA TYR A 589 -18.90 -1.71 26.38
C TYR A 589 -19.99 -1.65 27.46
N VAL A 590 -21.14 -2.25 27.16
CA VAL A 590 -22.30 -2.38 28.06
C VAL A 590 -22.27 -3.74 28.74
N ASN A 591 -22.49 -3.78 30.05
CA ASN A 591 -22.53 -5.02 30.81
C ASN A 591 -23.80 -5.85 30.51
N GLY A 592 -23.65 -7.17 30.50
CA GLY A 592 -24.70 -8.13 30.21
C GLY A 592 -25.87 -8.06 31.19
N VAL A 593 -25.67 -7.65 32.45
CA VAL A 593 -26.78 -7.42 33.39
C VAL A 593 -27.74 -6.35 32.85
N VAL A 594 -27.18 -5.26 32.34
CA VAL A 594 -27.96 -4.13 31.82
C VAL A 594 -28.72 -4.58 30.56
N LEU A 595 -28.07 -5.29 29.65
CA LEU A 595 -28.72 -5.80 28.44
C LEU A 595 -29.78 -6.87 28.75
N ASN A 596 -29.55 -7.73 29.74
CA ASN A 596 -30.51 -8.73 30.19
C ASN A 596 -31.75 -8.07 30.81
N GLN A 597 -31.56 -7.03 31.63
CA GLN A 597 -32.67 -6.24 32.21
C GLN A 597 -33.51 -5.56 31.13
N LEU A 598 -32.88 -5.16 30.02
CA LEU A 598 -33.55 -4.56 28.86
C LEU A 598 -34.15 -5.59 27.89
N GLY A 599 -34.08 -6.89 28.21
CA GLY A 599 -34.59 -7.96 27.36
C GLY A 599 -33.86 -8.10 26.01
N GLN A 600 -32.63 -7.61 25.90
CA GLN A 600 -31.84 -7.66 24.66
C GLN A 600 -31.10 -8.99 24.46
N LEU A 601 -30.98 -9.80 25.51
CA LEU A 601 -30.38 -11.14 25.43
C LEU A 601 -31.49 -12.19 25.27
N PRO A 602 -31.44 -13.05 24.23
CA PRO A 602 -32.38 -14.15 24.06
C PRO A 602 -32.40 -15.11 25.25
N SER A 603 -33.54 -15.77 25.47
CA SER A 603 -33.64 -16.82 26.48
C SER A 603 -32.65 -17.96 26.16
N GLY A 604 -31.91 -18.41 27.18
CA GLY A 604 -30.88 -19.44 27.03
C GLY A 604 -29.53 -18.97 26.53
N TYR A 605 -29.37 -17.71 26.08
CA TYR A 605 -28.08 -17.18 25.62
C TYR A 605 -27.00 -17.29 26.70
N LEU A 606 -27.28 -16.83 27.92
CA LEU A 606 -26.33 -16.93 29.04
C LEU A 606 -25.99 -18.38 29.40
N THR A 607 -26.93 -19.31 29.26
CA THR A 607 -26.69 -20.75 29.46
C THR A 607 -25.69 -21.29 28.43
N GLN A 608 -25.84 -20.90 27.16
CA GLN A 608 -24.91 -21.29 26.09
C GLN A 608 -23.51 -20.69 26.32
N VAL A 609 -23.43 -19.41 26.71
CA VAL A 609 -22.15 -18.77 27.07
C VAL A 609 -21.50 -19.49 28.25
N ALA A 610 -22.27 -19.85 29.29
CA ALA A 610 -21.74 -20.58 30.44
C ALA A 610 -21.26 -22.00 30.07
N GLN A 611 -21.97 -22.70 29.17
CA GLN A 611 -21.54 -24.00 28.66
C GLN A 611 -20.23 -23.89 27.90
N LEU A 612 -20.10 -22.88 27.02
CA LEU A 612 -18.88 -22.65 26.26
C LEU A 612 -17.72 -22.21 27.16
N TYR A 613 -17.96 -21.33 28.12
CA TYR A 613 -16.98 -20.91 29.12
C TYR A 613 -16.39 -22.10 29.88
N ASN A 614 -17.23 -23.07 30.28
CA ASN A 614 -16.80 -24.31 30.94
C ASN A 614 -16.17 -25.34 29.99
N SER A 615 -16.27 -25.14 28.67
CA SER A 615 -15.69 -26.04 27.69
C SER A 615 -14.19 -25.78 27.46
N PRO A 616 -13.45 -26.74 26.88
CA PRO A 616 -12.07 -26.52 26.47
C PRO A 616 -11.86 -25.39 25.46
N ALA A 617 -12.88 -25.02 24.68
CA ALA A 617 -12.80 -23.89 23.76
C ALA A 617 -12.96 -22.51 24.44
N GLY A 618 -13.51 -22.48 25.65
CA GLY A 618 -13.62 -21.27 26.46
C GLY A 618 -12.46 -21.18 27.43
N CYS A 619 -12.74 -21.49 28.70
CA CYS A 619 -11.81 -21.36 29.80
C CYS A 619 -11.49 -22.67 30.53
N SER A 620 -11.98 -23.81 30.02
CA SER A 620 -11.77 -25.14 30.62
C SER A 620 -12.10 -25.19 32.12
N THR A 621 -13.02 -24.36 32.60
CA THR A 621 -13.36 -24.33 34.03
C THR A 621 -14.19 -25.56 34.41
N PRO A 622 -14.13 -26.02 35.68
CA PRO A 622 -14.91 -27.16 36.13
C PRO A 622 -16.39 -27.03 35.71
N PRO A 623 -17.00 -28.10 35.16
CA PRO A 623 -18.41 -28.06 34.77
C PRO A 623 -19.30 -27.54 35.90
N GLY A 624 -20.17 -26.58 35.59
CA GLY A 624 -21.02 -25.93 36.58
C GLY A 624 -20.41 -24.69 37.24
N THR A 625 -19.20 -24.26 36.87
CA THR A 625 -18.70 -22.93 37.26
C THR A 625 -19.67 -21.89 36.71
N PRO A 626 -20.29 -21.06 37.57
CA PRO A 626 -21.30 -20.10 37.12
C PRO A 626 -20.64 -19.02 36.26
N PHE A 627 -21.19 -18.80 35.07
CA PHE A 627 -20.92 -17.63 34.25
C PHE A 627 -22.21 -16.81 34.16
N THR A 628 -22.16 -15.58 34.66
CA THR A 628 -23.34 -14.73 34.84
C THR A 628 -23.30 -13.53 33.90
N ALA A 629 -24.43 -12.82 33.79
CA ALA A 629 -24.52 -11.62 32.98
C ALA A 629 -23.54 -10.50 33.43
N GLN A 630 -23.08 -10.50 34.68
CA GLN A 630 -22.09 -9.54 35.20
C GLN A 630 -20.72 -9.68 34.53
N GLN A 631 -20.42 -10.88 34.01
CA GLN A 631 -19.14 -11.22 33.41
C GLN A 631 -19.12 -10.98 31.90
N LEU A 632 -20.19 -10.45 31.34
CA LEU A 632 -20.37 -10.31 29.91
C LEU A 632 -20.38 -8.83 29.54
N TYR A 633 -19.61 -8.43 28.53
CA TYR A 633 -19.52 -7.07 28.06
C TYR A 633 -19.70 -7.03 26.55
N PHE A 634 -20.58 -6.16 26.08
CA PHE A 634 -20.86 -6.02 24.66
C PHE A 634 -20.56 -4.61 24.18
N ASN A 635 -19.83 -4.52 23.07
CA ASN A 635 -19.66 -3.26 22.37
C ASN A 635 -21.00 -2.90 21.68
N THR A 636 -21.66 -1.88 22.23
CA THR A 636 -23.00 -1.43 21.87
C THR A 636 -22.96 0.06 21.52
N PRO A 637 -23.38 0.46 20.31
CA PRO A 637 -23.57 1.86 19.96
C PRO A 637 -24.65 2.53 20.83
N ILE A 638 -24.32 3.63 21.49
CA ILE A 638 -25.25 4.45 22.29
C ILE A 638 -25.36 5.83 21.64
N ALA A 639 -26.59 6.30 21.43
CA ALA A 639 -26.92 7.61 20.87
C ALA A 639 -27.06 8.67 21.97
N ASN A 640 -27.23 9.93 21.58
CA ASN A 640 -27.34 11.06 22.52
C ASN A 640 -26.17 11.18 23.49
N VAL A 641 -24.97 10.83 23.01
CA VAL A 641 -23.73 11.03 23.75
C VAL A 641 -23.19 12.41 23.42
N GLN A 642 -22.73 13.12 24.44
CA GLN A 642 -21.89 14.29 24.28
C GLN A 642 -20.43 13.85 24.37
N ARG A 643 -19.59 14.25 23.40
CA ARG A 643 -18.14 14.00 23.43
C ARG A 643 -17.41 15.32 23.54
N LEU A 644 -16.38 15.38 24.38
CA LEU A 644 -15.50 16.52 24.52
C LEU A 644 -14.08 16.08 24.20
N TYR A 645 -13.51 16.63 23.15
CA TYR A 645 -12.11 16.50 22.80
C TYR A 645 -11.41 17.82 23.08
N GLN A 646 -10.28 17.78 23.77
CA GLN A 646 -9.50 18.99 24.05
C GLN A 646 -8.05 18.63 24.28
N GLY A 647 -7.15 19.52 23.91
CA GLY A 647 -5.75 19.18 24.01
C GLY A 647 -4.79 20.25 23.53
N ALA A 648 -3.53 19.85 23.52
CA ALA A 648 -2.42 20.66 23.01
C ALA A 648 -1.48 19.76 22.19
N SER A 649 -1.02 20.26 21.05
CA SER A 649 -0.03 19.61 20.21
C SER A 649 1.14 20.57 20.00
N LEU A 650 2.33 20.16 20.39
CA LEU A 650 3.58 20.82 20.10
C LEU A 650 4.34 19.96 19.10
N SER A 651 4.73 20.53 17.96
CA SER A 651 5.57 19.86 16.97
C SER A 651 6.57 20.84 16.39
N GLY A 652 7.65 20.35 15.82
CA GLY A 652 8.59 21.21 15.12
C GLY A 652 9.66 20.40 14.42
N TYR A 653 10.55 21.12 13.75
CA TYR A 653 11.81 20.56 13.29
C TYR A 653 12.93 21.57 13.46
N PHE A 654 14.14 21.06 13.67
CA PHE A 654 15.35 21.85 13.82
C PHE A 654 16.48 21.21 13.01
N THR A 655 17.20 22.03 12.27
CA THR A 655 18.37 21.64 11.48
C THR A 655 19.62 22.19 12.17
N LEU A 656 20.46 21.29 12.66
CA LEU A 656 21.71 21.54 13.35
C LEU A 656 22.86 21.02 12.48
N GLY A 657 23.29 21.83 11.51
CA GLY A 657 24.22 21.37 10.46
C GLY A 657 23.55 20.32 9.59
N ASN A 658 24.05 19.08 9.62
CA ASN A 658 23.47 17.96 8.87
C ASN A 658 22.59 17.04 9.72
N LEU A 659 22.27 17.44 10.96
CA LEU A 659 21.31 16.76 11.81
C LEU A 659 19.97 17.47 11.73
N VAL A 660 18.92 16.75 11.38
CA VAL A 660 17.54 17.18 11.48
C VAL A 660 16.91 16.49 12.70
N VAL A 661 16.25 17.29 13.54
CA VAL A 661 15.58 16.84 14.77
C VAL A 661 14.11 17.23 14.67
N GLN A 662 13.20 16.26 14.77
CA GLN A 662 11.75 16.47 14.66
C GLN A 662 11.05 16.01 15.95
N PRO A 663 11.00 16.85 17.00
CA PRO A 663 10.29 16.52 18.22
C PRO A 663 8.80 16.80 18.09
N TYR A 664 8.00 15.99 18.79
CA TYR A 664 6.59 16.29 19.02
C TYR A 664 6.13 15.85 20.42
N TYR A 665 5.11 16.54 20.91
CA TYR A 665 4.48 16.29 22.19
C TYR A 665 2.99 16.62 22.09
N ASN A 666 2.14 15.64 22.36
CA ASN A 666 0.70 15.72 22.24
C ASN A 666 0.04 15.39 23.59
N LEU A 667 -0.87 16.27 24.00
CA LEU A 667 -1.77 16.11 25.13
C LEU A 667 -3.19 15.97 24.58
N THR A 668 -3.81 14.82 24.80
CA THR A 668 -5.16 14.51 24.29
C THR A 668 -6.11 14.15 25.42
N GLY A 669 -7.07 15.05 25.70
CA GLY A 669 -8.25 14.75 26.50
C GLY A 669 -9.41 14.36 25.60
N ALA A 670 -10.00 13.19 25.83
CA ALA A 670 -11.19 12.71 25.14
C ALA A 670 -12.17 12.20 26.19
N GLN A 671 -13.33 12.82 26.31
CA GLN A 671 -14.33 12.50 27.33
C GLN A 671 -15.68 12.26 26.67
N ALA A 672 -16.53 11.46 27.31
CA ALA A 672 -17.92 11.31 26.90
C ALA A 672 -18.86 11.46 28.09
N ASP A 673 -20.03 12.02 27.84
CA ASP A 673 -21.11 12.19 28.82
C ASP A 673 -22.44 11.73 28.19
N SER A 674 -23.22 11.00 28.96
CA SER A 674 -24.57 10.56 28.59
C SER A 674 -25.35 10.23 29.85
N SER A 675 -26.64 10.59 29.86
CA SER A 675 -27.60 10.22 30.89
C SER A 675 -28.21 8.83 30.67
N SER A 676 -27.88 8.15 29.56
CA SER A 676 -28.38 6.82 29.26
C SER A 676 -27.93 5.80 30.32
N TYR A 677 -28.84 4.98 30.84
CA TYR A 677 -28.50 3.93 31.81
C TYR A 677 -27.54 2.87 31.22
N LEU A 678 -27.53 2.68 29.89
CA LEU A 678 -26.55 1.86 29.19
C LEU A 678 -25.11 2.38 29.38
N PHE A 679 -24.95 3.69 29.64
CA PHE A 679 -23.69 4.39 29.81
C PHE A 679 -23.38 4.66 31.30
N ALA A 680 -24.38 5.11 32.06
CA ALA A 680 -24.26 5.53 33.46
C ALA A 680 -24.69 4.43 34.45
N ASN A 681 -24.06 3.25 34.36
CA ASN A 681 -24.26 2.15 35.30
C ASN A 681 -22.97 1.78 36.05
N PRO A 682 -23.03 1.13 37.23
CA PRO A 682 -21.85 0.80 38.04
C PRO A 682 -20.82 -0.12 37.34
N TRP A 683 -21.21 -0.83 36.30
CA TRP A 683 -20.36 -1.74 35.55
C TRP A 683 -19.73 -1.11 34.30
N SER A 684 -20.10 0.13 33.96
CA SER A 684 -19.57 0.82 32.78
C SER A 684 -18.09 1.11 32.93
N ILE A 685 -17.31 0.77 31.90
CA ILE A 685 -15.89 1.18 31.79
C ILE A 685 -15.74 2.56 31.15
N THR A 686 -16.78 3.05 30.47
CA THR A 686 -16.82 4.40 29.95
C THR A 686 -17.53 5.27 30.98
N ILE A 687 -16.74 5.91 31.84
CA ILE A 687 -17.26 6.71 32.96
C ILE A 687 -17.57 8.12 32.46
N SER A 688 -18.78 8.60 32.72
CA SER A 688 -19.20 9.95 32.30
C SER A 688 -18.24 11.03 32.81
N GLY A 689 -17.81 11.90 31.89
CA GLY A 689 -16.90 13.01 32.17
C GLY A 689 -15.44 12.62 32.40
N GLN A 690 -15.10 11.33 32.35
CA GLN A 690 -13.72 10.85 32.46
C GLN A 690 -13.09 10.58 31.08
N GLN A 691 -11.77 10.39 31.07
CA GLN A 691 -11.03 10.03 29.87
C GLN A 691 -11.60 8.73 29.28
N LEU A 692 -11.90 8.74 27.98
CA LEU A 692 -12.35 7.57 27.25
C LEU A 692 -11.29 6.46 27.36
N PRO A 693 -11.71 5.20 27.55
CA PRO A 693 -10.79 4.06 27.53
C PRO A 693 -9.96 4.05 26.24
N ASN A 694 -8.70 3.63 26.34
CA ASN A 694 -7.79 3.42 25.22
C ASN A 694 -7.36 4.69 24.46
N VAL A 695 -7.64 5.88 25.00
CA VAL A 695 -7.11 7.16 24.49
C VAL A 695 -6.02 7.66 25.45
N PRO A 696 -4.73 7.58 25.07
CA PRO A 696 -3.65 7.99 25.96
C PRO A 696 -3.65 9.52 26.12
N LEU A 697 -3.49 9.98 27.36
CA LEU A 697 -3.44 11.42 27.65
C LEU A 697 -2.19 12.08 27.04
N ILE A 698 -1.07 11.36 27.00
CA ILE A 698 0.22 11.85 26.53
C ILE A 698 0.76 10.93 25.44
N LYS A 699 1.18 11.52 24.33
CA LYS A 699 1.98 10.87 23.30
C LYS A 699 3.09 11.82 22.87
N SER A 700 4.33 11.37 22.83
CA SER A 700 5.46 12.21 22.42
C SER A 700 6.48 11.42 21.65
N GLY A 701 7.27 12.07 20.82
CA GLY A 701 8.36 11.41 20.13
C GLY A 701 9.41 12.38 19.61
N ILE A 702 10.50 11.82 19.13
CA ILE A 702 11.59 12.56 18.52
C ILE A 702 12.22 11.71 17.42
N VAL A 703 12.29 12.28 16.22
CA VAL A 703 12.99 11.68 15.09
C VAL A 703 14.29 12.44 14.87
N LEU A 704 15.37 11.71 14.68
CA LEU A 704 16.71 12.20 14.37
C LEU A 704 17.10 11.68 12.99
N ASP A 705 17.53 12.57 12.11
CA ASP A 705 18.05 12.25 10.79
C ASP A 705 19.40 12.96 10.61
N TYR A 706 20.47 12.18 10.48
CA TYR A 706 21.83 12.69 10.38
C TYR A 706 22.55 12.16 9.15
N LYS A 707 22.92 13.06 8.24
CA LYS A 707 23.75 12.73 7.08
C LYS A 707 25.14 13.34 7.20
N ALA A 708 26.16 12.53 7.50
CA ALA A 708 27.52 13.05 7.62
C ALA A 708 27.97 13.75 6.31
N PRO A 709 28.68 14.90 6.38
CA PRO A 709 29.16 15.58 5.18
C PRO A 709 29.97 14.63 4.29
N HIS A 710 29.72 14.65 2.97
CA HIS A 710 30.38 13.77 1.99
C HIS A 710 30.17 12.26 2.18
N SER A 711 29.35 11.86 3.16
CA SER A 711 29.02 10.46 3.39
C SER A 711 27.93 10.01 2.43
N ILE A 712 28.05 8.77 1.94
CA ILE A 712 26.94 8.06 1.30
C ILE A 712 25.93 7.58 2.34
N LEU A 713 26.30 7.56 3.63
CA LEU A 713 25.50 7.09 4.74
C LEU A 713 24.73 8.22 5.42
N GLU A 714 23.48 7.91 5.74
CA GLU A 714 22.53 8.71 6.50
C GLU A 714 21.98 7.84 7.64
N TRP A 715 21.96 8.38 8.85
CA TRP A 715 21.58 7.69 10.07
C TRP A 715 20.24 8.22 10.56
N LEU A 716 19.32 7.31 10.84
CA LEU A 716 17.97 7.61 11.28
C LEU A 716 17.77 7.01 12.67
N ALA A 717 17.10 7.73 13.57
CA ALA A 717 16.64 7.20 14.84
C ALA A 717 15.29 7.82 15.21
N ASP A 718 14.42 7.03 15.84
CA ASP A 718 13.14 7.48 16.35
C ASP A 718 12.93 6.92 17.76
N ALA A 719 12.37 7.74 18.64
CA ALA A 719 11.94 7.33 19.96
C ALA A 719 10.52 7.84 20.20
N GLN A 720 9.59 6.93 20.48
CA GLN A 720 8.18 7.25 20.69
C GLN A 720 7.73 6.78 22.06
N HIS A 721 7.17 7.69 22.85
CA HIS A 721 6.56 7.41 24.14
C HIS A 721 5.03 7.47 24.05
N VAL A 722 4.38 6.46 24.61
CA VAL A 722 2.92 6.38 24.73
C VAL A 722 2.55 6.23 26.19
N GLY A 723 1.69 7.13 26.69
CA GLY A 723 1.24 7.14 28.07
C GLY A 723 0.32 5.98 28.46
N ALA A 724 -0.17 6.02 29.70
CA ALA A 724 -1.20 5.08 30.18
C ALA A 724 -2.51 5.23 29.41
N ASN A 725 -3.43 4.27 29.57
CA ASN A 725 -4.71 4.23 28.86
C ASN A 725 -4.53 4.24 27.32
N ASN A 726 -3.52 3.52 26.83
CA ASN A 726 -3.22 3.39 25.40
C ASN A 726 -4.03 2.24 24.75
N PRO A 727 -4.17 2.24 23.42
CA PRO A 727 -4.96 1.21 22.70
C PRO A 727 -4.42 -0.22 22.78
N ASN A 728 -3.20 -0.40 23.30
CA ASN A 728 -2.60 -1.71 23.51
C ASN A 728 -2.86 -2.26 24.92
N ASN A 729 -3.57 -1.51 25.79
CA ASN A 729 -3.81 -1.87 27.19
C ASN A 729 -2.52 -2.18 27.98
N LEU A 730 -1.40 -1.61 27.54
CA LEU A 730 -0.09 -1.77 28.18
C LEU A 730 0.14 -0.65 29.20
N PRO A 731 1.09 -0.82 30.14
CA PRO A 731 1.60 0.30 30.92
C PRO A 731 2.24 1.34 29.99
N PRO A 732 2.53 2.57 30.46
CA PRO A 732 3.28 3.52 29.66
C PRO A 732 4.58 2.91 29.12
N TYR A 733 4.89 3.12 27.85
CA TYR A 733 6.05 2.52 27.20
C TYR A 733 6.74 3.47 26.24
N THR A 734 7.99 3.16 25.92
CA THR A 734 8.78 3.87 24.91
C THR A 734 9.40 2.85 23.96
N THR A 735 9.16 3.02 22.66
CA THR A 735 9.80 2.25 21.60
C THR A 735 10.94 3.06 20.99
N PHE A 736 11.95 2.34 20.51
CA PHE A 736 13.10 2.91 19.82
C PHE A 736 13.26 2.21 18.49
N ASP A 737 13.38 3.00 17.43
CA ASP A 737 13.66 2.55 16.08
C ASP A 737 14.97 3.19 15.59
N ALA A 738 15.71 2.49 14.75
CA ALA A 738 16.96 2.98 14.19
C ALA A 738 17.12 2.50 12.76
N GLY A 739 17.81 3.27 11.94
CA GLY A 739 18.08 2.90 10.56
C GLY A 739 19.34 3.56 10.02
N VAL A 740 19.89 2.96 8.98
CA VAL A 740 20.98 3.52 8.20
C VAL A 740 20.62 3.40 6.73
N THR A 741 20.91 4.43 5.96
CA THR A 741 20.65 4.45 4.53
C THR A 741 21.89 4.83 3.76
N ALA A 742 22.20 4.03 2.75
CA ALA A 742 23.27 4.28 1.80
C ALA A 742 22.70 4.79 0.48
N GLN A 743 23.11 6.00 0.09
CA GLN A 743 22.86 6.56 -1.23
C GLN A 743 23.89 5.99 -2.21
N LEU A 744 23.48 4.99 -2.98
CA LEU A 744 24.31 4.31 -3.99
C LEU A 744 24.16 5.00 -5.34
N THR A 745 25.08 4.75 -6.27
CA THR A 745 25.06 5.36 -7.61
C THR A 745 23.79 5.05 -8.42
N ARG A 746 23.10 3.95 -8.09
CA ARG A 746 21.92 3.47 -8.84
C ARG A 746 20.66 3.33 -7.97
N GLY A 747 20.64 3.90 -6.77
CA GLY A 747 19.51 3.79 -5.86
C GLY A 747 19.88 3.97 -4.41
N THR A 748 18.94 3.65 -3.53
CA THR A 748 19.05 3.87 -2.09
C THR A 748 18.83 2.54 -1.36
N LEU A 749 19.79 2.13 -0.52
CA LEU A 749 19.67 0.96 0.35
C LEU A 749 19.43 1.42 1.78
N THR A 750 18.27 1.10 2.35
CA THR A 750 17.91 1.39 3.74
C THR A 750 17.92 0.09 4.53
N LEU A 751 18.59 0.09 5.68
CA LEU A 751 18.49 -0.94 6.71
C LEU A 751 17.82 -0.31 7.92
N ALA A 752 16.74 -0.89 8.41
CA ALA A 752 16.02 -0.38 9.58
C ALA A 752 15.77 -1.49 10.61
N ALA A 753 15.68 -1.09 11.86
CA ALA A 753 15.34 -1.92 12.99
C ALA A 753 14.26 -1.22 13.82
N SER A 754 13.14 -1.89 14.05
CA SER A 754 12.01 -1.36 14.80
C SER A 754 11.88 -2.06 16.15
N ASN A 755 11.45 -1.33 17.18
CA ASN A 755 11.38 -1.78 18.57
C ASN A 755 12.68 -2.45 19.05
N ILE A 756 13.82 -1.75 18.89
CA ILE A 756 15.15 -2.30 19.19
C ILE A 756 15.32 -2.70 20.66
N THR A 757 14.59 -2.07 21.59
CA THR A 757 14.60 -2.44 23.01
C THR A 757 13.68 -3.61 23.33
N ASN A 758 12.89 -4.08 22.36
CA ASN A 758 11.93 -5.17 22.52
C ASN A 758 10.91 -4.87 23.64
N ALA A 759 10.52 -3.60 23.78
CA ALA A 759 9.61 -3.15 24.82
C ALA A 759 8.24 -3.82 24.63
N TYR A 760 7.73 -4.46 25.69
CA TYR A 760 6.44 -5.16 25.74
C TYR A 760 6.15 -6.02 24.49
N SER A 761 7.19 -6.64 23.92
CA SER A 761 7.07 -7.47 22.74
C SER A 761 6.34 -8.77 23.04
N GLY A 762 5.65 -9.30 22.05
CA GLY A 762 5.01 -10.61 22.17
C GLY A 762 4.28 -10.98 20.90
N ILE A 763 3.91 -12.25 20.82
CA ILE A 763 3.15 -12.81 19.70
C ILE A 763 1.66 -12.82 20.04
N PHE A 764 1.34 -13.28 21.26
CA PHE A 764 -0.03 -13.41 21.73
C PHE A 764 -0.44 -12.25 22.63
N ALA A 765 -1.60 -11.67 22.34
CA ALA A 765 -2.33 -10.84 23.29
C ALA A 765 -2.61 -11.66 24.55
N SER A 766 -2.20 -11.15 25.71
CA SER A 766 -2.31 -11.90 26.96
C SER A 766 -2.59 -10.99 28.16
N PRO A 767 -3.03 -11.55 29.31
CA PRO A 767 -3.14 -10.79 30.55
C PRO A 767 -1.78 -10.29 31.08
N ALA A 768 -0.65 -10.77 30.55
CA ALA A 768 0.66 -10.35 30.98
C ALA A 768 0.87 -8.86 30.68
N ASN A 769 1.22 -8.08 31.70
CA ASN A 769 1.36 -6.62 31.64
C ASN A 769 0.07 -5.85 31.31
N ALA A 770 -1.10 -6.51 31.26
CA ALA A 770 -2.34 -5.82 30.95
C ALA A 770 -2.73 -4.85 32.08
N VAL A 771 -3.13 -3.65 31.69
CA VAL A 771 -3.70 -2.65 32.60
C VAL A 771 -5.21 -2.86 32.65
N PRO A 772 -5.80 -3.16 33.84
CA PRO A 772 -7.23 -3.38 33.96
C PRO A 772 -8.02 -2.09 33.78
N PHE A 773 -9.28 -2.22 33.33
CA PHE A 773 -10.21 -1.10 33.35
C PHE A 773 -10.82 -0.94 34.73
N THR A 774 -11.05 0.30 35.16
CA THR A 774 -11.83 0.60 36.37
C THR A 774 -13.23 1.01 35.95
N THR A 775 -14.26 0.41 36.53
CA THR A 775 -15.66 0.76 36.25
C THR A 775 -16.11 1.96 37.07
N ALA A 776 -17.26 2.55 36.70
CA ALA A 776 -17.90 3.62 37.46
C ALA A 776 -18.19 3.25 38.93
N GLY A 777 -18.45 1.96 39.21
CA GLY A 777 -18.65 1.42 40.56
C GLY A 777 -17.36 1.10 41.32
N GLY A 778 -16.18 1.35 40.74
CA GLY A 778 -14.88 1.07 41.35
C GLY A 778 -14.42 -0.39 41.21
N PHE A 779 -15.09 -1.20 40.39
CA PHE A 779 -14.64 -2.57 40.11
C PHE A 779 -13.51 -2.55 39.09
N THR A 780 -12.53 -3.43 39.25
CA THR A 780 -11.48 -3.65 38.24
C THR A 780 -11.87 -4.80 37.33
N ILE A 781 -11.94 -4.56 36.03
CA ILE A 781 -12.14 -5.59 35.02
C ILE A 781 -10.77 -5.90 34.42
N ALA A 782 -10.37 -7.17 34.50
CA ALA A 782 -9.16 -7.62 33.82
C ALA A 782 -9.28 -7.38 32.32
N ASN A 783 -8.14 -7.18 31.68
CA ASN A 783 -8.07 -6.84 30.28
C ASN A 783 -6.91 -7.61 29.66
N ILE A 784 -6.81 -7.56 28.34
CA ILE A 784 -5.74 -8.22 27.61
C ILE A 784 -4.84 -7.16 26.98
N ALA A 785 -3.55 -7.27 27.29
CA ALA A 785 -2.52 -6.47 26.66
C ALA A 785 -2.31 -6.96 25.23
N ARG A 786 -2.29 -6.02 24.30
CA ARG A 786 -1.82 -6.25 22.93
C ARG A 786 -0.32 -6.03 22.91
N PRO A 787 0.50 -7.07 22.78
CA PRO A 787 1.94 -6.88 22.75
C PRO A 787 2.32 -6.01 21.56
N LEU A 788 3.43 -5.29 21.71
CA LEU A 788 4.06 -4.62 20.58
C LEU A 788 4.69 -5.66 19.67
N THR A 789 4.83 -5.34 18.38
CA THR A 789 5.61 -6.19 17.48
C THR A 789 7.01 -6.38 18.07
N PRO A 790 7.55 -7.61 18.12
CA PRO A 790 8.92 -7.84 18.55
C PRO A 790 9.92 -7.05 17.73
N ARG A 791 11.17 -7.02 18.20
CA ARG A 791 12.26 -6.43 17.43
C ARG A 791 12.26 -7.01 16.01
N THR A 792 12.14 -6.14 15.01
CA THR A 792 12.16 -6.52 13.60
C THR A 792 13.23 -5.74 12.87
N TYR A 793 13.81 -6.37 11.85
CA TYR A 793 14.78 -5.76 10.95
C TYR A 793 14.21 -5.76 9.54
N SER A 794 14.52 -4.73 8.76
CA SER A 794 14.16 -4.65 7.35
C SER A 794 15.31 -4.10 6.51
N ALA A 795 15.37 -4.54 5.26
CA ALA A 795 16.27 -4.05 4.25
C ALA A 795 15.46 -3.67 3.01
N THR A 796 15.53 -2.41 2.61
CA THR A 796 14.79 -1.85 1.49
C THR A 796 15.75 -1.28 0.47
N TYR A 797 15.65 -1.71 -0.78
CA TYR A 797 16.38 -1.16 -1.91
C TYR A 797 15.42 -0.49 -2.88
N SER A 798 15.61 0.80 -3.14
CA SER A 798 14.83 1.57 -4.10
C SER A 798 15.71 2.09 -5.23
N VAL A 799 15.20 2.04 -6.45
CA VAL A 799 15.90 2.50 -7.65
C VAL A 799 14.94 3.30 -8.53
N ARG A 800 15.46 4.36 -9.15
CA ARG A 800 14.73 5.18 -10.12
C ARG A 800 15.56 5.30 -11.39
N PHE A 801 14.93 5.16 -12.55
CA PHE A 801 15.56 5.22 -13.87
C PHE A 801 14.78 6.21 -14.76
N GLY A 802 15.45 6.92 -15.68
CA GLY A 802 14.79 7.82 -16.64
C GLY A 802 15.48 9.17 -16.84
N GLN A 803 15.13 9.89 -17.92
CA GLN A 803 15.64 11.24 -18.24
C GLN A 803 15.12 12.25 -17.22
N GLY A 804 15.85 12.45 -16.13
CA GLY A 804 15.46 13.31 -14.99
C GLY A 804 16.16 12.92 -13.68
N THR A 805 16.70 11.70 -13.64
CA THR A 805 17.40 11.11 -12.48
C THR A 805 18.88 11.51 -12.36
N THR A 806 19.47 12.16 -13.38
CA THR A 806 20.91 12.47 -13.45
C THR A 806 21.43 13.56 -12.50
N SER A 807 20.65 14.00 -11.51
CA SER A 807 21.09 15.05 -10.57
C SER A 807 21.12 14.64 -9.10
N GLN A 808 21.06 13.34 -8.76
CA GLN A 808 21.16 12.92 -7.35
C GLN A 808 22.59 12.64 -6.88
N THR A 809 23.57 12.50 -7.77
CA THR A 809 24.97 12.24 -7.39
C THR A 809 25.99 12.77 -8.41
N ALA A 810 26.33 14.06 -8.35
CA ALA A 810 27.65 14.55 -8.75
C ALA A 810 27.89 15.97 -8.24
N SER A 811 28.93 16.09 -7.43
CA SER A 811 29.56 17.28 -6.87
C SER A 811 29.77 18.43 -7.87
N ALA A 812 29.61 19.65 -7.35
CA ALA A 812 29.95 20.92 -8.00
C ALA A 812 31.27 20.87 -8.79
N PHE A 813 31.17 20.90 -10.12
CA PHE A 813 32.27 21.30 -10.98
C PHE A 813 32.08 22.78 -11.33
N ARG A 814 33.03 23.62 -10.90
CA ARG A 814 33.05 25.05 -11.22
C ARG A 814 33.19 25.24 -12.74
N PRO A 815 32.34 26.04 -13.41
CA PRO A 815 32.71 26.54 -14.73
C PRO A 815 33.67 27.72 -14.55
N ARG A 816 34.89 27.58 -15.08
CA ARG A 816 35.82 28.70 -15.27
C ARG A 816 36.06 28.84 -16.77
N GLY A 817 35.68 30.01 -17.30
CA GLY A 817 36.07 30.53 -18.62
C GLY A 817 34.98 30.38 -19.68
N THR A 818 34.21 31.42 -20.01
CA THR A 818 34.50 32.51 -20.99
C THR A 818 34.52 32.07 -22.45
N GLY A 819 33.57 32.56 -23.24
CA GLY A 819 33.80 32.94 -24.64
C GLY A 819 32.69 32.58 -25.64
N GLY A 820 32.00 33.61 -26.15
CA GLY A 820 31.29 33.65 -27.45
C GLY A 820 30.02 32.79 -27.55
N GLY A 821 28.88 33.26 -28.04
CA GLY A 821 28.66 34.21 -29.13
C GLY A 821 27.99 33.46 -30.29
N GLU A 822 26.79 33.93 -30.65
CA GLU A 822 26.06 33.66 -31.92
C GLU A 822 25.25 32.35 -32.06
N GLY A 823 23.92 32.52 -32.14
CA GLY A 823 23.25 32.45 -33.44
C GLY A 823 22.61 31.13 -33.91
N LEU A 824 21.28 31.20 -34.02
CA LEU A 824 20.43 30.72 -35.11
C LEU A 824 19.94 29.25 -35.20
N PHE A 825 18.63 29.21 -35.50
CA PHE A 825 17.81 28.14 -36.03
C PHE A 825 18.49 27.30 -37.14
N GLY A 826 18.36 25.98 -37.02
CA GLY A 826 18.63 25.01 -38.09
C GLY A 826 17.90 23.70 -37.81
N SER A 827 16.99 23.34 -38.72
CA SER A 827 16.17 22.11 -38.74
C SER A 827 17.00 20.87 -39.18
N PRO A 828 16.43 19.64 -39.26
CA PRO A 828 17.07 18.42 -38.77
C PRO A 828 17.88 17.65 -39.83
N GLY A 829 19.00 17.07 -39.40
CA GLY A 829 19.87 16.21 -40.20
C GLY A 829 20.16 14.88 -39.50
N SER A 830 20.11 13.82 -40.30
CA SER A 830 20.25 12.40 -39.99
C SER A 830 21.61 11.96 -39.45
N SER A 831 21.59 10.77 -38.82
CA SER A 831 22.68 9.79 -38.63
C SER A 831 23.85 10.18 -37.70
N ASN A 832 24.03 9.47 -36.58
CA ASN A 832 24.84 8.24 -36.54
C ASN A 832 24.81 7.64 -35.11
N SER A 833 24.40 6.38 -35.00
CA SER A 833 24.24 5.64 -33.75
C SER A 833 25.56 4.97 -33.33
N GLY A 834 26.18 5.47 -32.26
CA GLY A 834 27.25 4.77 -31.53
C GLY A 834 26.70 4.22 -30.21
N SER A 835 26.21 2.98 -30.20
CA SER A 835 25.66 2.35 -28.99
C SER A 835 26.76 1.61 -28.21
N SER A 836 27.16 2.14 -27.06
CA SER A 836 27.87 1.39 -26.02
C SER A 836 26.86 0.86 -24.99
N SER A 837 26.39 -0.38 -25.19
CA SER A 837 25.49 -1.06 -24.26
C SER A 837 26.29 -1.85 -23.21
N GLY A 838 26.33 -1.31 -21.98
CA GLY A 838 26.81 -2.02 -20.80
C GLY A 838 25.75 -3.01 -20.30
N GLY A 839 26.09 -4.30 -20.29
CA GLY A 839 25.18 -5.41 -20.00
C GLY A 839 24.67 -5.47 -18.56
N GLY A 840 23.36 -5.54 -18.41
CA GLY A 840 22.67 -6.07 -17.24
C GLY A 840 21.77 -7.23 -17.69
N GLY A 841 22.25 -8.46 -17.50
CA GLY A 841 21.59 -9.68 -17.95
C GLY A 841 20.39 -10.04 -17.06
N GLY A 842 19.19 -9.68 -17.51
CA GLY A 842 17.93 -10.24 -17.07
C GLY A 842 17.10 -10.67 -18.28
N LEU A 843 16.05 -11.48 -18.06
CA LEU A 843 15.17 -12.06 -19.11
C LEU A 843 14.65 -11.04 -20.16
N ARG A 844 14.73 -9.72 -19.89
CA ARG A 844 14.45 -8.65 -20.86
C ARG A 844 15.39 -8.62 -22.08
N SER A 845 16.58 -9.24 -22.03
CA SER A 845 17.44 -9.33 -23.22
C SER A 845 17.07 -10.46 -24.19
N LEU A 846 16.20 -11.39 -23.79
CA LEU A 846 15.80 -12.54 -24.63
C LEU A 846 14.67 -12.19 -25.62
N PHE A 847 13.86 -11.17 -25.31
CA PHE A 847 12.73 -10.79 -26.13
C PHE A 847 12.87 -9.37 -26.64
N THR A 848 12.62 -9.18 -27.93
CA THR A 848 12.53 -7.86 -28.56
C THR A 848 11.06 -7.50 -28.85
N PRO A 849 10.68 -6.23 -28.93
CA PRO A 849 9.32 -5.85 -29.36
C PRO A 849 9.01 -6.39 -30.75
N ILE A 850 7.73 -6.60 -31.07
CA ILE A 850 7.30 -7.03 -32.41
C ILE A 850 7.77 -6.00 -33.46
N PRO A 851 8.44 -6.42 -34.54
CA PRO A 851 8.92 -5.51 -35.56
C PRO A 851 7.74 -4.86 -36.30
N LEU A 852 7.89 -3.61 -36.71
CA LEU A 852 6.86 -2.89 -37.49
C LEU A 852 6.84 -3.31 -38.97
N THR A 853 7.93 -3.88 -39.45
CA THR A 853 8.09 -4.38 -40.81
C THR A 853 8.51 -5.85 -40.78
N PRO A 854 8.04 -6.70 -41.71
CA PRO A 854 8.46 -8.10 -41.80
C PRO A 854 9.98 -8.23 -41.82
N PRO A 855 10.58 -9.07 -40.95
CA PRO A 855 12.02 -9.33 -41.00
C PRO A 855 12.42 -9.93 -42.35
N SER A 856 13.50 -9.44 -42.95
CA SER A 856 14.03 -9.98 -44.22
C SER A 856 14.57 -11.41 -44.05
N ASP A 857 15.08 -11.73 -42.86
CA ASP A 857 15.45 -13.08 -42.44
C ASP A 857 14.85 -13.35 -41.05
N PRO A 858 13.64 -13.94 -40.99
CA PRO A 858 12.93 -14.16 -39.72
C PRO A 858 13.55 -15.27 -38.86
N PHE A 859 14.48 -16.05 -39.39
CA PHE A 859 15.16 -17.14 -38.68
C PHE A 859 16.65 -16.84 -38.45
N ALA A 860 17.10 -15.61 -38.74
CA ALA A 860 18.45 -15.18 -38.49
C ALA A 860 18.85 -15.38 -37.02
N LEU A 861 20.09 -15.82 -36.81
CA LEU A 861 20.66 -15.84 -35.48
C LEU A 861 21.09 -14.44 -35.06
N ALA A 862 20.83 -14.09 -33.81
CA ALA A 862 21.29 -12.85 -33.19
C ALA A 862 22.81 -12.95 -32.97
N GLY A 863 23.60 -12.55 -33.98
CA GLY A 863 25.05 -12.75 -34.06
C GLY A 863 25.92 -12.10 -32.98
N SER A 864 25.33 -11.43 -31.98
CA SER A 864 26.04 -10.76 -30.88
C SER A 864 25.44 -11.01 -29.49
N SER A 865 24.52 -11.97 -29.34
CA SER A 865 23.96 -12.30 -28.02
C SER A 865 25.03 -12.98 -27.15
N ALA A 866 25.43 -12.35 -26.05
CA ALA A 866 26.34 -12.95 -25.06
C ALA A 866 25.79 -14.24 -24.44
N LEU A 867 24.51 -14.55 -24.63
CA LEU A 867 23.85 -15.77 -24.17
C LEU A 867 23.93 -16.92 -25.18
N CYS A 868 24.30 -16.65 -26.44
CA CYS A 868 24.42 -17.66 -27.48
C CYS A 868 25.80 -18.34 -27.42
N THR A 869 25.90 -19.43 -26.65
CA THR A 869 27.12 -20.26 -26.59
C THR A 869 27.41 -20.94 -27.93
N ALA A 870 28.65 -21.39 -28.17
CA ALA A 870 29.00 -22.08 -29.41
C ALA A 870 28.15 -23.35 -29.66
N GLU A 871 27.81 -24.07 -28.58
CA GLU A 871 26.93 -25.24 -28.62
C GLU A 871 25.49 -24.86 -28.99
N ASN A 872 24.92 -23.86 -28.30
CA ASN A 872 23.58 -23.35 -28.59
C ASN A 872 23.50 -22.79 -30.01
N GLY A 873 24.55 -22.11 -30.47
CA GLY A 873 24.64 -21.56 -31.82
C GLY A 873 24.70 -22.64 -32.90
N ALA A 874 25.24 -23.83 -32.64
CA ALA A 874 25.19 -24.94 -33.58
C ALA A 874 23.77 -25.51 -33.70
N LYS A 875 23.12 -25.77 -32.56
CA LYS A 875 21.73 -26.25 -32.47
C LYS A 875 20.74 -25.26 -33.12
N ALA A 876 20.87 -23.97 -32.81
CA ALA A 876 20.02 -22.92 -33.39
C ALA A 876 20.23 -22.73 -34.90
N ARG A 877 21.46 -22.87 -35.42
CA ARG A 877 21.73 -22.85 -36.87
C ARG A 877 21.04 -23.99 -37.59
N GLN A 878 21.09 -25.19 -37.01
CA GLN A 878 20.43 -26.37 -37.58
C GLN A 878 18.92 -26.15 -37.66
N LEU A 879 18.27 -25.77 -36.55
CA LEU A 879 16.83 -25.53 -36.55
C LEU A 879 16.42 -24.36 -37.46
N SER A 880 17.20 -23.27 -37.48
CA SER A 880 16.97 -22.14 -38.39
C SER A 880 17.01 -22.58 -39.86
N GLY A 881 18.01 -23.38 -40.26
CA GLY A 881 18.09 -23.93 -41.62
C GLY A 881 16.93 -24.88 -41.96
N GLU A 882 16.50 -25.71 -41.00
CA GLU A 882 15.34 -26.58 -41.15
C GLU A 882 14.03 -25.78 -41.31
N LEU A 883 13.84 -24.70 -40.53
CA LEU A 883 12.68 -23.80 -40.63
C LEU A 883 12.69 -23.01 -41.95
N ASP A 884 13.85 -22.54 -42.39
CA ASP A 884 13.97 -21.79 -43.64
C ASP A 884 13.65 -22.68 -44.86
N ALA A 885 14.04 -23.96 -44.82
CA ALA A 885 13.69 -24.94 -45.85
C ALA A 885 12.17 -25.25 -45.91
N VAL A 886 11.42 -25.06 -44.81
CA VAL A 886 9.97 -25.26 -44.78
C VAL A 886 9.20 -24.13 -45.47
N ARG A 887 9.71 -22.89 -45.42
CA ARG A 887 9.02 -21.71 -45.95
C ARG A 887 8.69 -21.82 -47.45
N PRO A 888 9.62 -22.13 -48.37
CA PRO A 888 9.31 -22.28 -49.80
C PRO A 888 8.21 -23.31 -50.08
N ARG A 889 8.13 -24.38 -49.28
CA ARG A 889 7.10 -25.41 -49.41
C ARG A 889 5.72 -24.84 -49.09
N ILE A 890 5.59 -24.05 -48.03
CA ILE A 890 4.33 -23.38 -47.66
C ILE A 890 3.95 -22.33 -48.71
N GLU A 891 4.91 -21.53 -49.17
CA GLU A 891 4.69 -20.52 -50.21
C GLU A 891 4.22 -21.14 -51.53
N SER A 892 4.77 -22.30 -51.91
CA SER A 892 4.35 -23.02 -53.12
C SER A 892 2.92 -23.59 -53.02
N ALA A 893 2.39 -23.76 -51.81
CA ALA A 893 1.03 -24.24 -51.57
C ALA A 893 -0.02 -23.12 -51.61
N ARG A 894 0.40 -21.86 -51.75
CA ARG A 894 -0.51 -20.71 -51.82
C ARG A 894 -1.32 -20.74 -53.13
N THR A 895 -2.63 -20.60 -53.01
CA THR A 895 -3.56 -20.51 -54.15
C THR A 895 -4.15 -19.10 -54.25
N ALA A 896 -4.94 -18.84 -55.30
CA ALA A 896 -5.69 -17.59 -55.42
C ALA A 896 -6.67 -17.36 -54.24
N ALA A 897 -7.11 -18.43 -53.57
CA ALA A 897 -7.96 -18.37 -52.37
C ALA A 897 -7.17 -18.14 -51.06
N GLY A 898 -5.84 -18.00 -51.13
CA GLY A 898 -4.95 -17.88 -49.98
C GLY A 898 -4.19 -19.18 -49.68
N TYR A 899 -3.65 -19.28 -48.46
CA TYR A 899 -2.99 -20.46 -47.95
C TYR A 899 -4.02 -21.52 -47.52
N PRO A 900 -3.77 -22.82 -47.79
CA PRO A 900 -4.70 -23.89 -47.43
C PRO A 900 -4.80 -24.02 -45.90
N ALA A 901 -5.93 -24.55 -45.42
CA ALA A 901 -6.17 -24.70 -43.97
C ALA A 901 -5.19 -25.69 -43.30
N THR A 902 -4.72 -26.70 -44.03
CA THR A 902 -3.74 -27.69 -43.55
C THR A 902 -2.67 -27.96 -44.61
N ILE A 903 -1.45 -28.23 -44.15
CA ILE A 903 -0.32 -28.70 -44.97
C ILE A 903 0.43 -29.74 -44.13
N ALA A 904 0.78 -30.87 -44.73
CA ALA A 904 1.63 -31.86 -44.08
C ALA A 904 3.04 -31.28 -43.86
N MET A 905 3.41 -31.05 -42.59
CA MET A 905 4.73 -30.54 -42.22
C MET A 905 5.78 -31.66 -42.25
N PRO A 906 7.01 -31.39 -42.73
CA PRO A 906 8.09 -32.36 -42.61
C PRO A 906 8.46 -32.56 -41.13
N ALA A 907 8.93 -33.77 -40.79
CA ALA A 907 9.51 -34.02 -39.47
C ALA A 907 10.84 -33.24 -39.36
N LEU A 908 10.95 -32.40 -38.34
CA LEU A 908 12.20 -31.76 -37.98
C LEU A 908 12.98 -32.65 -37.00
N ALA A 909 14.30 -32.54 -37.01
CA ALA A 909 15.16 -33.35 -36.13
C ALA A 909 14.85 -33.00 -34.66
N ASP A 910 14.90 -31.70 -34.35
CA ASP A 910 14.90 -31.18 -32.97
C ASP A 910 13.69 -30.30 -32.63
N ALA A 911 12.65 -30.30 -33.46
CA ALA A 911 11.39 -29.63 -33.17
C ALA A 911 10.20 -30.38 -33.77
N THR A 912 8.99 -30.04 -33.35
CA THR A 912 7.76 -30.38 -34.05
C THR A 912 7.11 -29.10 -34.58
N LEU A 913 6.54 -29.19 -35.78
CA LEU A 913 5.85 -28.10 -36.44
C LEU A 913 4.37 -28.40 -36.56
N THR A 914 3.54 -27.45 -36.14
CA THR A 914 2.11 -27.44 -36.46
C THR A 914 1.81 -26.24 -37.34
N TYR A 915 1.21 -26.50 -38.50
CA TYR A 915 0.85 -25.47 -39.46
C TYR A 915 -0.58 -24.98 -39.25
N HIS A 916 -0.78 -23.67 -39.36
CA HIS A 916 -2.07 -23.01 -39.22
C HIS A 916 -2.32 -22.07 -40.41
N GLY A 917 -3.24 -22.44 -41.31
CA GLY A 917 -3.66 -21.57 -42.42
C GLY A 917 -4.64 -20.50 -41.95
N LEU A 918 -4.35 -19.22 -42.26
CA LEU A 918 -5.11 -18.05 -41.78
C LEU A 918 -5.63 -17.21 -42.96
N GLY A 919 -6.01 -17.87 -44.06
CA GLY A 919 -6.46 -17.22 -45.29
C GLY A 919 -5.30 -16.59 -46.05
N ASN A 920 -5.08 -15.28 -45.89
CA ASN A 920 -4.04 -14.55 -46.64
C ASN A 920 -2.63 -14.65 -46.02
N THR A 921 -2.50 -15.34 -44.89
CA THR A 921 -1.23 -15.61 -44.21
C THR A 921 -1.27 -16.99 -43.55
N TYR A 922 -0.19 -17.39 -42.90
CA TYR A 922 -0.10 -18.62 -42.12
C TYR A 922 0.71 -18.37 -40.85
N ALA A 923 0.56 -19.30 -39.90
CA ALA A 923 1.42 -19.38 -38.73
C ALA A 923 2.00 -20.78 -38.58
N LEU A 924 3.20 -20.86 -37.99
CA LEU A 924 3.80 -22.12 -37.56
C LEU A 924 3.94 -22.10 -36.04
N SER A 925 3.36 -23.08 -35.38
CA SER A 925 3.67 -23.40 -33.99
C SER A 925 4.89 -24.30 -33.96
N ILE A 926 5.93 -23.88 -33.25
CA ILE A 926 7.22 -24.56 -33.16
C ILE A 926 7.39 -25.04 -31.72
N THR A 927 7.47 -26.35 -31.53
CA THR A 927 7.74 -26.96 -30.22
C THR A 927 9.13 -27.61 -30.26
N PRO A 928 10.16 -26.98 -29.66
CA PRO A 928 11.48 -27.58 -29.55
C PRO A 928 11.42 -28.92 -28.80
N LYS A 929 12.15 -29.92 -29.28
CA LYS A 929 12.33 -31.20 -28.57
C LYS A 929 13.46 -31.05 -27.56
N GLY A 930 13.16 -31.25 -26.29
CA GLY A 930 14.12 -31.13 -25.21
C GLY A 930 14.47 -29.70 -24.80
N SER A 931 14.95 -29.55 -23.57
CA SER A 931 15.28 -28.24 -22.99
C SER A 931 16.53 -27.61 -23.62
N GLY A 932 17.44 -28.42 -24.15
CA GLY A 932 18.64 -27.96 -24.86
C GLY A 932 18.30 -27.15 -26.11
N MET A 933 17.36 -27.62 -26.94
CA MET A 933 16.94 -26.90 -28.14
C MET A 933 16.12 -25.66 -27.78
N LEU A 934 15.25 -25.72 -26.76
CA LEU A 934 14.53 -24.54 -26.27
C LEU A 934 15.48 -23.42 -25.83
N ARG A 935 16.55 -23.76 -25.09
CA ARG A 935 17.61 -22.81 -24.71
C ARG A 935 18.37 -22.28 -25.93
N ALA A 936 18.68 -23.13 -26.90
CA ALA A 936 19.34 -22.71 -28.13
C ALA A 936 18.50 -21.68 -28.89
N VAL A 937 17.19 -21.92 -29.05
CA VAL A 937 16.27 -20.98 -29.70
C VAL A 937 16.17 -19.68 -28.91
N ALA A 938 15.93 -19.75 -27.59
CA ALA A 938 15.76 -18.56 -26.76
C ALA A 938 17.02 -17.68 -26.71
N SER A 939 18.21 -18.28 -26.70
CA SER A 939 19.47 -17.54 -26.55
C SER A 939 20.07 -17.03 -27.86
N CYS A 940 19.80 -17.71 -28.99
CA CYS A 940 20.44 -17.45 -30.26
C CYS A 940 19.52 -16.91 -31.35
N MET A 941 18.19 -17.08 -31.28
CA MET A 941 17.25 -16.59 -32.29
C MET A 941 16.58 -15.29 -31.83
N ALA A 942 16.24 -14.41 -32.77
CA ALA A 942 15.46 -13.22 -32.47
C ALA A 942 14.00 -13.61 -32.14
N LEU A 943 13.66 -13.66 -30.84
CA LEU A 943 12.31 -13.89 -30.37
C LEU A 943 11.63 -12.56 -30.03
N HIS A 944 10.42 -12.39 -30.53
CA HIS A 944 9.55 -11.27 -30.19
C HIS A 944 8.53 -11.65 -29.12
N ILE A 945 8.03 -10.69 -28.37
CA ILE A 945 6.92 -10.92 -27.42
C ILE A 945 5.67 -10.17 -27.89
N ALA A 946 4.56 -10.89 -28.04
CA ALA A 946 3.28 -10.35 -28.45
C ALA A 946 2.31 -10.33 -27.27
N ARG A 947 1.75 -9.17 -26.96
CA ARG A 947 0.70 -9.03 -25.94
C ARG A 947 -0.68 -9.31 -26.52
N SER A 948 -1.71 -9.42 -25.68
CA SER A 948 -3.09 -9.70 -26.13
C SER A 948 -3.64 -8.65 -27.08
N ASP A 949 -3.27 -7.39 -26.89
CA ASP A 949 -3.55 -6.27 -27.79
C ASP A 949 -2.80 -6.41 -29.12
N ASP A 950 -1.51 -6.75 -29.11
CA ASP A 950 -0.75 -7.03 -30.34
C ASP A 950 -1.39 -8.14 -31.17
N VAL A 951 -1.78 -9.24 -30.51
CA VAL A 951 -2.46 -10.39 -31.14
C VAL A 951 -3.74 -9.94 -31.83
N THR A 952 -4.56 -9.13 -31.16
CA THR A 952 -5.84 -8.66 -31.70
C THR A 952 -5.63 -7.62 -32.82
N GLN A 953 -4.80 -6.61 -32.59
CA GLN A 953 -4.58 -5.49 -33.50
C GLN A 953 -3.89 -5.93 -34.80
N ARG A 954 -2.91 -6.83 -34.70
CA ARG A 954 -2.13 -7.31 -35.84
C ARG A 954 -2.62 -8.66 -36.37
N LYS A 955 -3.74 -9.18 -35.84
CA LYS A 955 -4.32 -10.48 -36.19
C LYS A 955 -3.29 -11.61 -36.12
N LEU A 956 -2.48 -11.61 -35.06
CA LEU A 956 -1.48 -12.65 -34.85
C LEU A 956 -2.14 -13.95 -34.39
N PHE A 957 -1.50 -15.06 -34.69
CA PHE A 957 -1.94 -16.37 -34.23
C PHE A 957 -1.56 -16.55 -32.76
N ALA A 958 -2.56 -16.64 -31.89
CA ALA A 958 -2.37 -17.07 -30.52
C ALA A 958 -2.83 -18.53 -30.39
N PRO A 959 -1.92 -19.48 -30.13
CA PRO A 959 -2.32 -20.86 -29.93
C PRO A 959 -3.21 -21.00 -28.69
N SER A 960 -4.09 -21.98 -28.65
CA SER A 960 -4.95 -22.28 -27.49
C SER A 960 -4.28 -23.29 -26.55
N SER A 961 -3.08 -23.01 -26.04
CA SER A 961 -2.51 -23.80 -24.93
C SER A 961 -3.16 -23.38 -23.61
N SER A 962 -3.40 -24.30 -22.68
CA SER A 962 -3.92 -24.00 -21.35
C SER A 962 -2.85 -23.68 -20.32
N LEU A 963 -1.56 -23.93 -20.62
CA LEU A 963 -0.46 -23.71 -19.69
C LEU A 963 0.17 -22.32 -19.90
N PHE A 964 0.10 -21.45 -18.89
CA PHE A 964 0.61 -20.07 -18.98
C PHE A 964 2.13 -19.98 -19.20
N PHE A 965 2.89 -20.97 -18.73
CA PHE A 965 4.34 -20.88 -18.55
C PHE A 965 5.21 -21.45 -19.67
N VAL A 966 4.60 -22.08 -20.69
CA VAL A 966 5.33 -22.61 -21.83
C VAL A 966 5.09 -21.66 -22.99
N PRO A 967 6.03 -20.72 -23.26
CA PRO A 967 5.89 -19.85 -24.40
C PRO A 967 5.96 -20.70 -25.66
N GLN A 968 4.81 -20.85 -26.34
CA GLN A 968 4.75 -21.52 -27.62
C GLN A 968 5.36 -20.59 -28.67
N ILE A 969 6.52 -20.99 -29.18
CA ILE A 969 7.23 -20.23 -30.19
C ILE A 969 6.41 -20.31 -31.47
N THR A 970 5.98 -19.16 -31.95
CA THR A 970 5.12 -19.03 -33.10
C THR A 970 5.85 -18.22 -34.17
N PHE A 971 5.80 -18.66 -35.41
CA PHE A 971 6.29 -17.89 -36.55
C PHE A 971 5.10 -17.38 -37.37
N MET A 972 5.15 -16.11 -37.77
CA MET A 972 4.32 -15.57 -38.84
C MET A 972 5.17 -14.72 -39.77
N PRO A 973 4.98 -14.79 -41.11
CA PRO A 973 5.78 -14.02 -42.05
C PRO A 973 5.82 -12.51 -41.76
N ALA A 974 4.73 -11.95 -41.24
CA ALA A 974 4.61 -10.52 -40.97
C ALA A 974 5.48 -10.01 -39.80
N VAL A 975 5.84 -10.88 -38.85
CA VAL A 975 6.44 -10.47 -37.57
C VAL A 975 7.64 -11.32 -37.13
N GLY A 976 7.98 -12.37 -37.87
CA GLY A 976 9.05 -13.30 -37.50
C GLY A 976 8.62 -14.26 -36.39
N LEU A 977 9.60 -14.70 -35.58
CA LEU A 977 9.37 -15.58 -34.43
C LEU A 977 8.91 -14.76 -33.23
N TYR A 978 7.81 -15.16 -32.62
CA TYR A 978 7.26 -14.50 -31.44
C TYR A 978 6.67 -15.50 -30.44
N VAL A 979 6.50 -15.04 -29.21
CA VAL A 979 5.77 -15.75 -28.16
C VAL A 979 4.63 -14.85 -27.69
N VAL A 980 3.44 -15.42 -27.48
CA VAL A 980 2.31 -14.65 -26.96
C VAL A 980 2.39 -14.59 -25.44
N ALA A 981 2.61 -13.40 -24.89
CA ALA A 981 2.49 -13.12 -23.48
C ALA A 981 1.02 -13.25 -23.08
N ARG A 982 0.71 -14.27 -22.30
CA ARG A 982 -0.60 -14.44 -21.70
C ARG A 982 -0.65 -13.62 -20.39
N ALA A 983 -1.84 -13.34 -19.89
CA ALA A 983 -1.97 -12.88 -18.51
C ALA A 983 -2.17 -14.13 -17.62
N PRO A 984 -1.55 -14.23 -16.44
CA PRO A 984 -1.90 -15.26 -15.49
C PRO A 984 -3.39 -15.11 -15.13
N GLN A 985 -4.18 -16.18 -15.25
CA GLN A 985 -5.57 -16.14 -14.84
C GLN A 985 -5.65 -16.02 -13.32
N ALA A 986 -6.41 -15.04 -12.83
CA ALA A 986 -6.56 -14.77 -11.40
C ALA A 986 -7.03 -16.03 -10.66
N GLY A 987 -6.22 -16.48 -9.70
CA GLY A 987 -6.54 -17.61 -8.81
C GLY A 987 -6.24 -19.03 -9.33
N GLN A 988 -5.66 -19.21 -10.52
CA GLN A 988 -5.53 -20.56 -11.10
C GLN A 988 -4.11 -21.16 -11.12
N GLU A 989 -3.03 -20.37 -11.06
CA GLU A 989 -1.70 -20.95 -11.30
C GLU A 989 -0.57 -20.28 -10.46
N MET A 990 -0.39 -20.74 -9.22
CA MET A 990 0.78 -20.42 -8.39
C MET A 990 1.67 -21.66 -8.24
N PHE A 991 2.97 -21.51 -8.50
CA PHE A 991 3.94 -22.59 -8.24
C PHE A 991 4.20 -22.72 -6.75
N ARG A 992 4.09 -23.93 -6.22
CA ARG A 992 4.56 -24.26 -4.87
C ARG A 992 5.80 -25.11 -4.99
N VAL A 993 6.97 -24.51 -4.73
CA VAL A 993 8.21 -25.25 -4.55
C VAL A 993 8.42 -25.55 -3.08
N TYR A 994 8.84 -26.78 -2.76
CA TYR A 994 9.06 -27.23 -1.40
C TYR A 994 10.52 -27.00 -0.96
N LYS A 995 10.77 -26.90 0.35
CA LYS A 995 12.14 -27.08 0.87
C LYS A 995 12.60 -28.51 0.61
N LEU A 996 13.92 -28.70 0.46
CA LEU A 996 14.52 -30.03 0.33
C LEU A 996 14.09 -30.90 1.52
N PRO A 997 13.45 -32.07 1.31
CA PRO A 997 12.96 -32.87 2.42
C PRO A 997 14.13 -33.54 3.16
N THR A 998 14.08 -33.57 4.49
CA THR A 998 15.06 -34.28 5.32
C THR A 998 14.87 -35.80 5.31
N THR A 999 13.68 -36.26 4.94
CA THR A 999 13.34 -37.68 4.75
C THR A 999 12.84 -37.93 3.32
N PRO A 1000 13.25 -39.02 2.66
CA PRO A 1000 12.84 -39.32 1.29
C PRO A 1000 11.30 -39.36 1.16
N PRO A 1001 10.71 -38.73 0.14
CA PRO A 1001 9.27 -38.85 -0.10
C PRO A 1001 8.90 -40.32 -0.36
N ALA A 1002 7.89 -40.85 0.35
CA ALA A 1002 7.45 -42.24 0.18
C ALA A 1002 6.95 -42.53 -1.26
N GLN A 1003 6.44 -41.52 -1.96
CA GLN A 1003 5.98 -41.60 -3.34
C GLN A 1003 6.49 -40.38 -4.13
N PRO A 1004 7.75 -40.37 -4.59
CA PRO A 1004 8.36 -39.20 -5.22
C PRO A 1004 7.71 -38.81 -6.55
N PHE A 1005 6.97 -39.74 -7.17
CA PHE A 1005 6.25 -39.54 -8.43
C PHE A 1005 4.72 -39.52 -8.25
N ALA A 1006 4.20 -39.20 -7.06
CA ALA A 1006 2.76 -39.07 -6.86
C ALA A 1006 2.22 -37.74 -7.42
N LEU A 1007 1.06 -37.82 -8.07
CA LEU A 1007 0.30 -36.65 -8.50
C LEU A 1007 -0.43 -36.04 -7.29
N ARG A 1008 -0.47 -34.73 -7.17
CA ARG A 1008 -1.16 -34.02 -6.08
C ARG A 1008 -2.59 -33.65 -6.48
N ALA A 1009 -3.53 -33.88 -5.57
CA ALA A 1009 -4.94 -33.52 -5.73
C ALA A 1009 -5.24 -32.04 -5.39
N GLY A 1010 -4.42 -31.11 -5.87
CA GLY A 1010 -4.61 -29.66 -5.63
C GLY A 1010 -5.52 -29.00 -6.67
N GLN A 1011 -6.29 -27.99 -6.28
CA GLN A 1011 -7.13 -27.22 -7.21
C GLN A 1011 -6.33 -26.45 -8.27
N SER A 1012 -5.03 -26.18 -8.03
CA SER A 1012 -4.11 -25.58 -8.99
C SER A 1012 -3.74 -26.51 -10.15
N CYS A 1013 -3.92 -27.83 -10.02
CA CYS A 1013 -3.63 -28.81 -11.06
C CYS A 1013 -4.81 -28.94 -12.04
N THR A 1014 -4.84 -28.06 -13.05
CA THR A 1014 -5.85 -27.99 -14.12
C THR A 1014 -5.93 -29.30 -14.92
N GLY A 1015 -7.03 -29.54 -15.64
CA GLY A 1015 -7.25 -30.81 -16.36
C GLY A 1015 -6.13 -31.19 -17.32
N ASP A 1016 -5.62 -30.22 -18.09
CA ASP A 1016 -4.55 -30.45 -19.07
C ASP A 1016 -3.18 -30.63 -18.40
N ALA A 1017 -2.86 -29.78 -17.41
CA ALA A 1017 -1.65 -29.94 -16.59
C ALA A 1017 -1.63 -31.30 -15.89
N ARG A 1018 -2.78 -31.74 -15.39
CA ARG A 1018 -2.97 -33.02 -14.73
C ARG A 1018 -2.70 -34.18 -15.68
N SER A 1019 -3.21 -34.12 -16.91
CA SER A 1019 -2.98 -35.15 -17.92
C SER A 1019 -1.49 -35.29 -18.24
N LEU A 1020 -0.82 -34.17 -18.57
CA LEU A 1020 0.61 -34.15 -18.86
C LEU A 1020 1.45 -34.64 -17.66
N ALA A 1021 1.19 -34.10 -16.47
CA ALA A 1021 1.92 -34.47 -15.25
C ALA A 1021 1.70 -35.95 -14.90
N THR A 1022 0.48 -36.48 -15.06
CA THR A 1022 0.19 -37.90 -14.79
C THR A 1022 0.98 -38.80 -15.71
N GLN A 1023 0.99 -38.51 -17.02
CA GLN A 1023 1.76 -39.27 -18.00
C GLN A 1023 3.25 -39.23 -17.66
N ALA A 1024 3.79 -38.03 -17.46
CA ALA A 1024 5.19 -37.80 -17.15
C ALA A 1024 5.66 -38.50 -15.86
N LEU A 1025 4.88 -38.40 -14.78
CA LEU A 1025 5.18 -39.05 -13.50
C LEU A 1025 5.09 -40.57 -13.59
N ASN A 1026 4.14 -41.10 -14.36
CA ASN A 1026 4.03 -42.54 -14.59
C ASN A 1026 5.22 -43.07 -15.40
N ASP A 1027 5.68 -42.33 -16.42
CA ASP A 1027 6.86 -42.70 -17.22
C ASP A 1027 8.12 -42.73 -16.35
N LEU A 1028 8.34 -41.69 -15.51
CA LEU A 1028 9.44 -41.66 -14.56
C LEU A 1028 9.33 -42.79 -13.52
N ARG A 1029 8.14 -43.04 -12.98
CA ARG A 1029 7.91 -44.16 -12.05
C ARG A 1029 8.28 -45.48 -12.69
N ASN A 1030 7.76 -45.77 -13.88
CA ASN A 1030 8.04 -47.01 -14.61
C ASN A 1030 9.54 -47.19 -14.91
N HIS A 1031 10.24 -46.09 -15.25
CA HIS A 1031 11.68 -46.12 -15.44
C HIS A 1031 12.42 -46.50 -14.14
N PHE A 1032 12.15 -45.79 -13.04
CA PHE A 1032 12.89 -45.98 -11.79
C PHE A 1032 12.47 -47.22 -10.98
N THR A 1033 11.25 -47.74 -11.16
CA THR A 1033 10.80 -48.97 -10.47
C THR A 1033 10.87 -50.21 -11.33
N GLY A 1034 10.73 -50.09 -12.66
CA GLY A 1034 10.63 -51.21 -13.59
C GLY A 1034 11.83 -51.39 -14.54
N GLY A 1035 12.76 -50.42 -14.61
CA GLY A 1035 13.92 -50.48 -15.49
C GLY A 1035 13.62 -50.23 -16.97
N SER A 1036 12.40 -49.80 -17.32
CA SER A 1036 12.00 -49.51 -18.70
C SER A 1036 12.70 -48.25 -19.23
N VAL A 1037 13.14 -48.26 -20.49
CA VAL A 1037 13.63 -47.03 -21.16
C VAL A 1037 12.45 -46.06 -21.31
N SER A 1038 12.61 -44.83 -20.83
CA SER A 1038 11.59 -43.80 -21.01
C SER A 1038 11.69 -43.21 -22.41
N ALA A 1039 10.61 -43.26 -23.19
CA ALA A 1039 10.55 -42.63 -24.51
C ALA A 1039 10.36 -41.10 -24.44
N SER A 1040 9.89 -40.58 -23.31
CA SER A 1040 9.53 -39.18 -23.08
C SER A 1040 10.59 -38.40 -22.27
N TRP A 1041 11.63 -39.08 -21.78
CA TRP A 1041 12.70 -38.47 -20.97
C TRP A 1041 14.08 -38.95 -21.40
N THR A 1042 15.02 -38.01 -21.51
CA THR A 1042 16.45 -38.33 -21.50
C THR A 1042 16.90 -38.30 -20.05
N ILE A 1043 17.32 -39.46 -19.52
CA ILE A 1043 17.70 -39.63 -18.12
C ILE A 1043 19.20 -39.90 -18.06
N THR A 1044 19.96 -38.98 -17.48
CA THR A 1044 21.41 -39.11 -17.32
C THR A 1044 21.76 -39.31 -15.86
N ALA A 1045 22.40 -40.43 -15.52
CA ALA A 1045 22.82 -40.74 -14.16
C ALA A 1045 24.17 -40.08 -13.84
N HIS A 1046 24.27 -39.49 -12.66
CA HIS A 1046 25.45 -38.81 -12.15
C HIS A 1046 25.81 -39.33 -10.76
N THR A 1047 27.10 -39.55 -10.51
CA THR A 1047 27.58 -40.00 -9.20
C THR A 1047 27.85 -38.80 -8.28
N ALA A 1048 27.34 -38.82 -7.06
CA ALA A 1048 27.64 -37.82 -6.01
C ALA A 1048 28.02 -38.51 -4.69
N LYS A 1049 28.46 -37.71 -3.70
CA LYS A 1049 28.97 -38.21 -2.41
C LYS A 1049 27.95 -39.02 -1.63
N SER A 1050 26.68 -38.61 -1.66
CA SER A 1050 25.57 -39.25 -0.94
C SER A 1050 24.76 -40.23 -1.79
N GLY A 1051 25.22 -40.54 -3.00
CA GLY A 1051 24.57 -41.51 -3.91
C GLY A 1051 24.45 -41.01 -5.35
N THR A 1052 23.68 -41.73 -6.15
CA THR A 1052 23.39 -41.37 -7.54
C THR A 1052 22.23 -40.38 -7.59
N TRP A 1053 22.38 -39.34 -8.41
CA TRP A 1053 21.27 -38.48 -8.80
C TRP A 1053 21.11 -38.52 -10.32
N TYR A 1054 19.94 -38.12 -10.80
CA TYR A 1054 19.54 -38.23 -12.19
C TYR A 1054 19.14 -36.86 -12.72
N GLU A 1055 19.76 -36.47 -13.82
CA GLU A 1055 19.34 -35.35 -14.66
C GLU A 1055 18.20 -35.83 -15.55
N LEU A 1056 17.04 -35.17 -15.43
CA LEU A 1056 15.82 -35.49 -16.16
C LEU A 1056 15.56 -34.37 -17.17
N ASP A 1057 15.81 -34.64 -18.45
CA ASP A 1057 15.48 -33.74 -19.56
C ASP A 1057 14.25 -34.29 -20.30
N PRO A 1058 13.07 -33.65 -20.16
CA PRO A 1058 11.87 -34.14 -20.84
C PRO A 1058 11.96 -33.86 -22.33
N GLY A 1059 11.53 -34.81 -23.15
CA GLY A 1059 11.41 -34.63 -24.60
C GLY A 1059 10.41 -33.51 -24.96
N ASP A 1060 9.40 -33.30 -24.13
CA ASP A 1060 8.48 -32.16 -24.19
C ASP A 1060 8.71 -31.20 -23.00
N PRO A 1061 9.25 -29.99 -23.22
CA PRO A 1061 9.53 -29.05 -22.14
C PRO A 1061 8.28 -28.57 -21.40
N SER A 1062 7.09 -28.74 -21.96
CA SER A 1062 5.82 -28.37 -21.30
C SER A 1062 5.49 -29.22 -20.07
N VAL A 1063 6.16 -30.36 -19.94
CA VAL A 1063 6.05 -31.25 -18.79
C VAL A 1063 6.60 -30.59 -17.51
N ILE A 1064 7.65 -29.77 -17.57
CA ILE A 1064 8.26 -29.17 -16.36
C ILE A 1064 7.25 -28.29 -15.61
N PRO A 1065 6.56 -27.32 -16.24
CA PRO A 1065 5.52 -26.54 -15.55
C PRO A 1065 4.35 -27.39 -15.06
N ALA A 1066 3.90 -28.38 -15.85
CA ALA A 1066 2.84 -29.29 -15.43
C ALA A 1066 3.24 -30.03 -14.13
N LEU A 1067 4.48 -30.51 -14.05
CA LEU A 1067 5.01 -31.13 -12.83
C LEU A 1067 5.15 -30.14 -11.68
N LEU A 1068 5.57 -28.89 -11.92
CA LEU A 1068 5.68 -27.86 -10.87
C LEU A 1068 4.34 -27.53 -10.21
N VAL A 1069 3.25 -27.64 -10.98
CA VAL A 1069 1.89 -27.37 -10.49
C VAL A 1069 1.24 -28.61 -9.89
N CYS A 1070 1.48 -29.79 -10.46
CA CYS A 1070 0.77 -31.03 -10.13
C CYS A 1070 1.56 -32.04 -9.29
N SER A 1071 2.85 -31.80 -8.99
CA SER A 1071 3.70 -32.75 -8.25
C SER A 1071 4.42 -32.08 -7.07
N ARG A 1072 5.16 -32.85 -6.28
CA ARG A 1072 5.94 -32.35 -5.14
C ARG A 1072 7.40 -32.19 -5.56
N ILE A 1073 7.78 -30.99 -5.95
CA ILE A 1073 9.14 -30.64 -6.37
C ILE A 1073 9.79 -29.72 -5.34
N ALA A 1074 10.95 -30.11 -4.84
CA ALA A 1074 11.73 -29.23 -3.98
C ALA A 1074 12.53 -28.20 -4.79
N ALA A 1075 12.74 -26.99 -4.27
CA ALA A 1075 13.69 -26.03 -4.82
C ALA A 1075 14.83 -25.80 -3.82
N THR A 1076 16.07 -25.84 -4.30
CA THR A 1076 17.27 -25.68 -3.49
C THR A 1076 18.33 -24.85 -4.21
N THR A 1077 19.41 -24.52 -3.52
CA THR A 1077 20.61 -23.91 -4.12
C THR A 1077 21.68 -24.98 -4.35
N GLY A 1078 22.68 -24.68 -5.20
CA GLY A 1078 23.79 -25.60 -5.41
C GLY A 1078 24.55 -25.91 -4.11
N ASP A 1079 24.65 -24.92 -3.21
CA ASP A 1079 25.41 -25.03 -1.96
C ASP A 1079 24.68 -25.89 -0.92
N GLU A 1080 23.36 -25.70 -0.77
CA GLU A 1080 22.52 -26.56 0.09
C GLU A 1080 22.58 -28.02 -0.38
N LEU A 1081 22.48 -28.25 -1.69
CA LEU A 1081 22.52 -29.60 -2.23
C LEU A 1081 23.89 -30.28 -2.02
N ALA A 1082 24.99 -29.50 -2.13
CA ALA A 1082 26.33 -29.96 -1.84
C ALA A 1082 26.52 -30.33 -0.35
N GLN A 1083 25.86 -29.61 0.58
CA GLN A 1083 25.86 -29.98 2.01
C GLN A 1083 25.16 -31.33 2.26
N HIS A 1084 24.12 -31.64 1.48
CA HIS A 1084 23.48 -32.96 1.47
C HIS A 1084 24.28 -34.02 0.69
N GLY A 1085 25.43 -33.67 0.12
CA GLY A 1085 26.31 -34.53 -0.66
C GLY A 1085 25.76 -34.92 -2.03
N PHE A 1086 24.82 -34.15 -2.56
CA PHE A 1086 24.29 -34.27 -3.91
C PHE A 1086 24.74 -33.10 -4.79
N ALA A 1087 24.52 -33.23 -6.09
CA ALA A 1087 24.68 -32.17 -7.07
C ALA A 1087 23.48 -32.21 -8.02
N GLY A 1088 23.34 -31.23 -8.90
CA GLY A 1088 22.30 -31.26 -9.93
C GLY A 1088 22.56 -30.21 -11.00
N LYS A 1089 21.71 -30.22 -12.02
CA LYS A 1089 21.69 -29.20 -13.07
C LYS A 1089 20.67 -28.11 -12.72
N PRO A 1090 21.00 -26.82 -12.94
CA PRO A 1090 20.05 -25.72 -12.79
C PRO A 1090 18.90 -25.85 -13.80
N VAL A 1091 17.77 -25.22 -13.51
CA VAL A 1091 16.64 -25.08 -14.46
C VAL A 1091 17.12 -24.66 -15.86
N PRO A 1092 16.50 -25.16 -16.95
CA PRO A 1092 15.20 -25.86 -17.03
C PRO A 1092 15.20 -27.36 -16.66
N GLU A 1093 16.35 -27.98 -16.41
CA GLU A 1093 16.43 -29.41 -16.08
C GLU A 1093 15.77 -29.74 -14.73
N LEU A 1094 15.06 -30.87 -14.68
CA LEU A 1094 14.55 -31.44 -13.44
C LEU A 1094 15.55 -32.47 -12.92
N ASN A 1095 15.72 -32.54 -11.60
CA ASN A 1095 16.64 -33.50 -11.00
C ASN A 1095 15.87 -34.47 -10.12
N TYR A 1096 16.38 -35.69 -9.99
CA TYR A 1096 15.85 -36.70 -9.08
C TYR A 1096 16.97 -37.37 -8.32
N ALA A 1097 16.79 -37.54 -7.01
CA ALA A 1097 17.63 -38.42 -6.21
C ALA A 1097 16.71 -39.30 -5.35
N PRO A 1098 16.95 -40.62 -5.24
CA PRO A 1098 16.08 -41.51 -4.46
C PRO A 1098 15.87 -41.05 -3.00
N SER A 1099 16.87 -40.38 -2.42
CA SER A 1099 16.82 -39.85 -1.04
C SER A 1099 16.15 -38.48 -0.91
N LEU A 1100 16.02 -37.71 -1.99
CA LEU A 1100 15.51 -36.32 -1.97
C LEU A 1100 14.17 -36.16 -2.70
N GLY A 1101 13.81 -37.10 -3.58
CA GLY A 1101 12.71 -36.95 -4.52
C GLY A 1101 13.06 -36.06 -5.72
N LEU A 1102 12.04 -35.45 -6.33
CA LEU A 1102 12.20 -34.50 -7.43
C LEU A 1102 12.62 -33.12 -6.90
N TYR A 1103 13.63 -32.50 -7.51
CA TYR A 1103 14.09 -31.17 -7.12
C TYR A 1103 14.63 -30.32 -8.28
N LEU A 1104 14.64 -29.02 -8.06
CA LEU A 1104 15.18 -28.00 -8.95
C LEU A 1104 16.30 -27.22 -8.25
N ILE A 1105 17.36 -26.93 -8.99
CA ILE A 1105 18.40 -26.01 -8.54
C ILE A 1105 18.10 -24.63 -9.10
N ARG A 1106 17.94 -23.67 -8.19
CA ARG A 1106 17.85 -22.26 -8.56
C ARG A 1106 19.22 -21.82 -9.10
N PRO A 1107 19.28 -21.04 -10.19
CA PRO A 1107 20.54 -20.52 -10.68
C PRO A 1107 21.25 -19.79 -9.53
N ASN A 1108 22.49 -20.20 -9.22
CA ASN A 1108 23.30 -19.45 -8.25
C ASN A 1108 23.43 -18.03 -8.80
N ASN A 1109 22.76 -17.08 -8.15
CA ASN A 1109 23.11 -15.67 -8.30
C ASN A 1109 24.53 -15.55 -7.77
N ARG A 1110 25.53 -15.79 -8.63
CA ARG A 1110 26.93 -15.50 -8.36
C ARG A 1110 27.02 -13.99 -8.15
N GLY A 1111 26.82 -13.59 -6.90
CA GLY A 1111 27.10 -12.26 -6.42
C GLY A 1111 28.60 -12.00 -6.57
N PHE A 1112 28.90 -10.78 -6.97
CA PHE A 1112 30.19 -10.14 -6.78
C PHE A 1112 30.75 -10.51 -5.40
N GLY A 1113 31.95 -11.09 -5.38
CA GLY A 1113 32.52 -11.74 -4.21
C GLY A 1113 32.74 -10.79 -3.03
N GLY A 1114 32.31 -11.25 -1.85
CA GLY A 1114 32.66 -10.71 -0.54
C GLY A 1114 32.81 -11.88 0.43
N GLY A 1115 33.94 -11.93 1.13
CA GLY A 1115 34.43 -13.08 1.89
C GLY A 1115 33.54 -13.57 3.04
N ALA A 1116 33.70 -14.84 3.38
CA ALA A 1116 32.99 -15.55 4.43
C ALA A 1116 33.17 -14.90 5.82
N SER A 1117 32.05 -14.63 6.51
CA SER A 1117 32.04 -14.36 7.96
C SER A 1117 31.87 -15.67 8.75
N PRO A 1118 32.50 -15.81 9.93
CA PRO A 1118 32.44 -17.03 10.74
C PRO A 1118 31.08 -17.18 11.44
N ALA A 1119 30.64 -18.43 11.62
CA ALA A 1119 29.37 -18.78 12.23
C ALA A 1119 29.31 -18.41 13.73
N PRO A 1120 28.18 -17.88 14.23
CA PRO A 1120 28.01 -17.60 15.65
C PRO A 1120 27.71 -18.90 16.44
N SER A 1121 28.34 -19.02 17.60
CA SER A 1121 28.13 -20.10 18.58
C SER A 1121 26.71 -20.08 19.18
N PRO A 1122 26.17 -21.24 19.61
CA PRO A 1122 24.81 -21.34 20.13
C PRO A 1122 24.68 -20.69 21.53
N PRO A 1123 23.53 -20.07 21.85
CA PRO A 1123 23.30 -19.47 23.16
C PRO A 1123 23.04 -20.53 24.24
N PRO A 1124 23.35 -20.24 25.52
CA PRO A 1124 23.09 -21.15 26.63
C PRO A 1124 21.60 -21.26 26.91
N ARG A 1125 21.16 -22.47 27.29
CA ARG A 1125 19.78 -22.77 27.69
C ARG A 1125 19.45 -22.11 29.03
N LEU A 1126 18.32 -21.39 29.07
CA LEU A 1126 17.54 -21.09 30.27
C LEU A 1126 16.11 -21.53 30.03
#